data_AF-A0A954T575-F1
#
_entry.id   AF-A0A954T575-F1
#
_cell.length_a   1.000
_cell.length_b   1.000
_cell.length_c   1.000
_cell.angle_alpha   90.00
_cell.angle_beta   90.00
_cell.angle_gamma   90.00
#
_symmetry.space_group_name_H-M   'P 1'
#
loop_
_entity.id
_entity.type
_entity.pdbx_description
1 polymer ?
#
loop_
_entity_poly.entity_id
_entity_poly.type
_entity_poly.pdbx_seq_one_letter_code
_entity_poly.pdbx_strand_id
1 'polypeptide(L)'
;MQFARRIELPAHSELTSWQPVLVPSDLLRDPNENEIQEFSFRALLFESSDSGDQLIQDELGRLQLQGTAWLARAGPVAGVVDAPPRAKSSDYFHPITPSDFVSTSRVQKGLHRNLVLMEESFLPGGEESLDGYDQLVIADEKPFDNPTSIQAIRRWLYGGGRLWVLLDQVSPALLEALLGDDFKGQIVDRLSLTHYHIQPGPDSPPSDEKPQARDQPVDFIRMLIDGVTVDYTIDGWPAAYSQECGEGRLHVTTLGLDGWVRPRTERDNAPPTGQTWQTDYVPGDTLDQFTAKFFQSRPPPQLNPLVLEEQSREMIGYSIPSRGLVVGILSGFAVAMVIAGVWLLNIGEAQRLAVVGPILTMIASLALMGVGRLHRSMPSMTAVTQFVRPIEGTTDVRATGSAALFVSDSGKLQLSGDRGGWIMPEDTQRDGTTRRMVWSDIDHWQWENLEQPAGMQSASLYAAAEMTTPSHARASFERSGIVGTLSLPAGLSASDPVIVTPSGRMAVTIDQSGNFTSQSSDVLTGDSFFSDGLLTDEQTNRAEVLSSLFESSENPFVPNEPTLYFWTPPWDLGLNYSRDSLLTGSALVSLPLSLNPPSTETLVIPAPFLPYREVPSPDGEMPSGVYDYRKRQWQERSGPSTATLRFQVPPEIGPIRLREARITIKVIGPMGLLQVSGIQDGTLVPVKSWTDPAGEIYVQWDNPDLLELDDAQGFRVHLSMGDPGRPELTQATAGGGMNYFRIESLNLELQATTTPQLIE
;
A
#
# COMPACT_ATOMS: atom_id res chain seq x y z
N MET A 1 -25.48 17.96 -5.26
CA MET A 1 -24.59 17.86 -4.08
C MET A 1 -23.95 19.22 -3.84
N GLN A 2 -23.74 19.60 -2.58
CA GLN A 2 -23.02 20.83 -2.21
C GLN A 2 -21.91 20.50 -1.21
N PHE A 3 -20.79 21.19 -1.33
CA PHE A 3 -19.74 21.24 -0.33
C PHE A 3 -19.75 22.64 0.25
N ALA A 4 -19.68 22.77 1.58
CA ALA A 4 -19.69 24.07 2.25
C ALA A 4 -18.71 24.10 3.43
N ARG A 5 -18.25 25.29 3.79
CA ARG A 5 -17.51 25.55 5.03
C ARG A 5 -18.28 26.54 5.89
N ARG A 6 -18.38 26.25 7.18
CA ARG A 6 -18.92 27.15 8.20
C ARG A 6 -17.74 27.73 8.96
N ILE A 7 -17.55 29.05 8.86
CA ILE A 7 -16.42 29.75 9.46
C ILE A 7 -16.95 30.94 10.27
N GLU A 8 -16.38 31.16 11.44
CA GLU A 8 -16.57 32.40 12.19
C GLU A 8 -15.47 33.39 11.78
N LEU A 9 -15.87 34.51 11.16
CA LEU A 9 -14.94 35.54 10.70
C LEU A 9 -15.02 36.75 11.65
N PRO A 10 -13.95 37.07 12.41
CA PRO A 10 -13.92 38.27 13.22
C PRO A 10 -14.02 39.54 12.38
N ALA A 11 -14.49 40.62 13.01
CA ALA A 11 -14.56 41.92 12.34
C ALA A 11 -13.17 42.41 11.91
N HIS A 12 -13.08 42.97 10.70
CA HIS A 12 -11.84 43.46 10.09
C HIS A 12 -10.76 42.38 9.82
N SER A 13 -11.17 41.11 9.74
CA SER A 13 -10.29 40.02 9.31
C SER A 13 -10.48 39.72 7.82
N GLU A 14 -9.40 39.26 7.19
CA GLU A 14 -9.41 38.69 5.84
C GLU A 14 -9.23 37.17 5.97
N LEU A 15 -9.95 36.41 5.15
CA LEU A 15 -9.89 34.95 5.14
C LEU A 15 -9.66 34.44 3.73
N THR A 16 -8.61 33.63 3.58
CA THR A 16 -8.41 32.75 2.43
C THR A 16 -8.87 31.35 2.83
N SER A 17 -9.74 30.73 2.02
CA SER A 17 -10.21 29.37 2.24
C SER A 17 -10.26 28.60 0.94
N TRP A 18 -10.17 27.28 1.06
CA TRP A 18 -10.31 26.31 -0.03
C TRP A 18 -11.53 25.41 0.21
N GLN A 19 -11.99 24.73 -0.84
CA GLN A 19 -13.13 23.80 -0.78
C GLN A 19 -12.85 22.64 -1.74
N PRO A 20 -12.94 21.38 -1.29
CA PRO A 20 -12.88 20.26 -2.21
C PRO A 20 -14.12 20.28 -3.11
N VAL A 21 -13.93 19.96 -4.39
CA VAL A 21 -15.01 19.86 -5.38
C VAL A 21 -15.02 18.45 -5.95
N LEU A 22 -16.13 17.74 -5.77
CA LEU A 22 -16.33 16.45 -6.44
C LEU A 22 -16.57 16.69 -7.93
N VAL A 23 -15.64 16.21 -8.75
CA VAL A 23 -15.79 16.24 -10.21
C VAL A 23 -16.91 15.27 -10.62
N PRO A 24 -17.91 15.72 -11.40
CA PRO A 24 -18.95 14.85 -11.91
C PRO A 24 -18.40 13.63 -12.65
N SER A 25 -18.90 12.44 -12.32
CA SER A 25 -18.38 11.17 -12.84
C SER A 25 -18.52 11.00 -14.36
N ASP A 26 -19.48 11.69 -14.96
CA ASP A 26 -19.70 11.74 -16.41
C ASP A 26 -18.58 12.47 -17.16
N LEU A 27 -18.03 13.54 -16.56
CA LEU A 27 -16.84 14.22 -17.07
C LEU A 27 -15.59 13.34 -16.98
N LEU A 28 -15.59 12.39 -16.03
CA LEU A 28 -14.52 11.39 -15.88
C LEU A 28 -14.68 10.15 -16.77
N ARG A 29 -15.68 10.08 -17.66
CA ARG A 29 -15.90 8.89 -18.52
C ARG A 29 -15.38 9.05 -19.96
N ASP A 30 -15.08 10.27 -20.41
CA ASP A 30 -14.60 10.48 -21.78
C ASP A 30 -13.10 10.12 -21.92
N PRO A 31 -12.73 9.16 -22.79
CA PRO A 31 -11.36 8.67 -22.94
C PRO A 31 -10.43 9.60 -23.77
N ASN A 32 -10.90 10.73 -24.30
CA ASN A 32 -10.02 11.66 -25.02
C ASN A 32 -9.09 12.43 -24.06
N GLU A 33 -7.87 11.94 -23.88
CA GLU A 33 -6.83 12.57 -23.02
C GLU A 33 -6.47 14.02 -23.41
N ASN A 34 -6.77 14.43 -24.65
CA ASN A 34 -6.42 15.76 -25.17
C ASN A 34 -7.58 16.78 -25.14
N GLU A 35 -8.78 16.39 -24.69
CA GLU A 35 -9.93 17.29 -24.68
C GLU A 35 -10.05 17.95 -23.30
N ILE A 36 -9.85 19.26 -23.25
CA ILE A 36 -10.07 20.06 -22.04
C ILE A 36 -11.59 20.17 -21.86
N GLN A 37 -12.09 19.58 -20.78
CA GLN A 37 -13.51 19.63 -20.46
C GLN A 37 -13.82 20.85 -19.60
N GLU A 38 -14.87 21.56 -19.98
CA GLU A 38 -15.36 22.71 -19.23
C GLU A 38 -16.39 22.24 -18.20
N PHE A 39 -16.25 22.62 -16.93
CA PHE A 39 -17.33 22.48 -15.96
C PHE A 39 -17.59 23.78 -15.22
N SER A 40 -18.86 24.17 -15.14
CA SER A 40 -19.28 25.35 -14.40
C SER A 40 -19.46 25.02 -12.93
N PHE A 41 -18.97 25.90 -12.06
CA PHE A 41 -19.21 25.85 -10.63
C PHE A 41 -19.93 27.12 -10.15
N ARG A 42 -20.61 26.99 -9.01
CA ARG A 42 -21.25 28.11 -8.33
C ARG A 42 -20.84 28.11 -6.86
N ALA A 43 -20.32 29.23 -6.40
CA ALA A 43 -20.07 29.48 -4.99
C ALA A 43 -21.13 30.44 -4.44
N LEU A 44 -21.63 30.12 -3.24
CA LEU A 44 -22.67 30.85 -2.52
C LEU A 44 -22.15 31.19 -1.13
N LEU A 45 -22.36 32.42 -0.68
CA LEU A 45 -21.98 32.90 0.65
C LEU A 45 -23.24 33.08 1.49
N PHE A 46 -23.29 32.45 2.65
CA PHE A 46 -24.43 32.55 3.56
C PHE A 46 -23.98 33.17 4.88
N GLU A 47 -24.76 34.12 5.39
CA GLU A 47 -24.71 34.56 6.78
C GLU A 47 -25.60 33.62 7.57
N SER A 48 -25.00 32.84 8.47
CA SER A 48 -25.75 31.93 9.33
C SER A 48 -26.22 32.66 10.58
N SER A 49 -27.52 32.57 10.88
CA SER A 49 -28.13 33.18 12.07
C SER A 49 -29.05 32.18 12.77
N ASP A 50 -29.44 32.45 14.02
CA ASP A 50 -30.44 31.66 14.75
C ASP A 50 -31.79 31.54 14.01
N SER A 51 -32.05 32.43 13.04
CA SER A 51 -33.26 32.45 12.21
C SER A 51 -33.15 31.69 10.89
N GLY A 52 -31.97 31.12 10.59
CA GLY A 52 -31.64 30.42 9.35
C GLY A 52 -30.53 31.09 8.55
N ASP A 53 -30.11 30.42 7.48
CA ASP A 53 -29.08 30.90 6.55
C ASP A 53 -29.65 31.96 5.60
N GLN A 54 -29.05 33.15 5.58
CA GLN A 54 -29.36 34.22 4.64
C GLN A 54 -28.28 34.36 3.58
N LEU A 55 -28.65 34.39 2.30
CA LEU A 55 -27.69 34.51 1.20
C LEU A 55 -27.14 35.95 1.13
N ILE A 56 -25.81 36.08 1.23
CA ILE A 56 -25.09 37.36 1.18
C ILE A 56 -24.99 37.83 -0.27
N GLN A 57 -25.24 39.12 -0.50
CA GLN A 57 -25.01 39.79 -1.78
C GLN A 57 -23.63 40.45 -1.78
N ASP A 58 -22.89 40.33 -2.89
CA ASP A 58 -21.67 41.13 -3.08
C ASP A 58 -21.98 42.63 -3.23
N GLU A 59 -20.96 43.49 -3.24
CA GLU A 59 -21.12 44.95 -3.38
C GLU A 59 -21.82 45.38 -4.69
N LEU A 60 -21.88 44.48 -5.68
CA LEU A 60 -22.55 44.65 -6.97
C LEU A 60 -23.96 44.03 -6.99
N GLY A 61 -24.46 43.52 -5.87
CA GLY A 61 -25.77 42.87 -5.73
C GLY A 61 -25.84 41.45 -6.30
N ARG A 62 -24.70 40.82 -6.61
CA ARG A 62 -24.66 39.43 -7.09
C ARG A 62 -24.73 38.48 -5.90
N LEU A 63 -25.63 37.52 -6.00
CA LEU A 63 -25.87 36.51 -4.98
C LEU A 63 -24.94 35.30 -5.07
N GLN A 64 -24.15 35.20 -6.14
CA GLN A 64 -23.41 33.98 -6.50
C GLN A 64 -22.15 34.36 -7.27
N LEU A 65 -21.04 33.70 -6.93
CA LEU A 65 -19.87 33.67 -7.80
C LEU A 65 -20.04 32.47 -8.74
N GLN A 66 -20.17 32.75 -10.03
CA GLN A 66 -20.20 31.73 -11.07
C GLN A 66 -18.84 31.72 -11.77
N GLY A 67 -18.28 30.54 -11.88
CA GLY A 67 -17.00 30.34 -12.55
C GLY A 67 -17.04 29.12 -13.44
N THR A 68 -16.06 29.08 -14.32
CA THR A 68 -15.76 27.94 -15.15
C THR A 68 -14.42 27.40 -14.70
N ALA A 69 -14.35 26.08 -14.49
CA ALA A 69 -13.11 25.36 -14.33
C ALA A 69 -12.86 24.48 -15.55
N TRP A 70 -11.59 24.31 -15.88
CA TRP A 70 -11.13 23.51 -17.00
C TRP A 70 -10.49 22.25 -16.45
N LEU A 71 -11.03 21.10 -16.82
CA LEU A 71 -10.50 19.80 -16.48
C LEU A 71 -9.67 19.29 -17.67
N ALA A 72 -8.35 19.23 -17.50
CA ALA A 72 -7.46 18.58 -18.45
C ALA A 72 -6.98 17.26 -17.87
N ARG A 73 -7.16 16.15 -18.60
CA ARG A 73 -6.61 14.83 -18.24
C ARG A 73 -5.13 14.73 -18.61
N ALA A 74 -4.32 15.66 -18.13
CA ALA A 74 -2.88 15.62 -18.31
C ALA A 74 -2.22 14.92 -17.11
N GLY A 75 -2.19 13.58 -17.13
CA GLY A 75 -1.43 12.80 -16.15
C GLY A 75 0.04 12.66 -16.58
N PRO A 76 1.02 12.79 -15.66
CA PRO A 76 0.88 13.10 -14.25
C PRO A 76 0.92 14.61 -13.93
N VAL A 77 0.18 15.03 -12.89
CA VAL A 77 0.07 16.41 -12.41
C VAL A 77 1.12 16.69 -11.32
N ALA A 78 1.92 17.75 -11.51
CA ALA A 78 2.95 18.17 -10.57
C ALA A 78 2.63 19.52 -9.93
N GLY A 79 2.62 19.55 -8.60
CA GLY A 79 2.65 20.76 -7.79
C GLY A 79 4.08 21.16 -7.43
N VAL A 80 4.37 22.45 -7.39
CA VAL A 80 5.66 22.97 -6.91
C VAL A 80 5.38 24.01 -5.82
N VAL A 81 5.89 23.74 -4.62
CA VAL A 81 5.98 24.67 -3.52
C VAL A 81 7.26 25.48 -3.71
N ASP A 82 7.12 26.70 -4.21
CA ASP A 82 8.21 27.60 -4.56
C ASP A 82 7.91 29.02 -4.08
N ALA A 83 8.94 29.71 -3.59
CA ALA A 83 8.82 31.13 -3.28
C ALA A 83 9.01 31.93 -4.58
N PRO A 84 8.19 32.94 -4.86
CA PRO A 84 8.48 33.83 -5.98
C PRO A 84 9.88 34.45 -5.78
N PRO A 85 10.73 34.50 -6.84
CA PRO A 85 12.09 34.99 -6.71
C PRO A 85 12.12 36.43 -6.17
N ARG A 86 12.99 36.70 -5.19
CA ARG A 86 13.19 38.04 -4.61
C ARG A 86 13.72 38.99 -5.69
N ALA A 87 12.81 39.80 -6.25
CA ALA A 87 13.03 40.91 -7.18
C ALA A 87 13.88 40.60 -8.42
N LYS A 88 13.30 40.91 -9.59
CA LYS A 88 14.00 40.88 -10.89
C LYS A 88 15.21 41.82 -10.86
N SER A 89 16.41 41.28 -10.64
CA SER A 89 17.65 42.02 -10.93
C SER A 89 17.79 42.12 -12.44
N SER A 90 18.16 43.29 -12.94
CA SER A 90 18.16 43.66 -14.36
C SER A 90 19.32 43.08 -15.17
N ASP A 91 20.05 42.09 -14.65
CA ASP A 91 21.20 41.49 -15.33
C ASP A 91 20.83 40.19 -16.05
N TYR A 92 21.41 40.03 -17.25
CA TYR A 92 21.02 39.13 -18.34
C TYR A 92 21.15 37.61 -18.08
N PHE A 93 21.30 37.17 -16.82
CA PHE A 93 21.26 35.76 -16.45
C PHE A 93 20.31 35.59 -15.26
N HIS A 94 19.12 35.05 -15.52
CA HIS A 94 18.21 34.65 -14.45
C HIS A 94 18.74 33.35 -13.84
N PRO A 95 19.03 33.28 -12.52
CA PRO A 95 19.34 32.01 -11.88
C PRO A 95 18.16 31.06 -12.06
N ILE A 96 18.43 29.76 -12.24
CA ILE A 96 17.36 28.78 -12.41
C ILE A 96 16.47 28.75 -11.17
N THR A 97 15.16 28.81 -11.38
CA THR A 97 14.19 28.66 -10.29
C THR A 97 13.78 27.19 -10.13
N PRO A 98 13.31 26.75 -8.95
CA PRO A 98 12.73 25.42 -8.78
C PRO A 98 11.63 25.13 -9.82
N SER A 99 10.75 26.10 -10.11
CA SER A 99 9.73 25.94 -11.15
C SER A 99 10.30 25.70 -12.56
N ASP A 100 11.40 26.38 -12.94
CA ASP A 100 12.10 26.16 -14.21
C ASP A 100 12.79 24.80 -14.26
N PHE A 101 13.37 24.38 -13.14
CA PHE A 101 14.03 23.08 -12.98
C PHE A 101 13.06 21.91 -13.17
N VAL A 102 11.90 21.96 -12.50
CA VAL A 102 10.84 20.95 -12.64
C VAL A 102 10.24 20.98 -14.05
N SER A 103 9.95 22.19 -14.58
CA SER A 103 9.47 22.38 -15.95
C SER A 103 10.39 21.74 -16.98
N THR A 104 11.70 22.01 -16.87
CA THR A 104 12.75 21.49 -17.77
C THR A 104 12.79 19.97 -17.74
N SER A 105 12.68 19.39 -16.56
CA SER A 105 12.67 17.93 -16.40
C SER A 105 11.41 17.30 -17.00
N ARG A 106 10.23 17.91 -16.81
CA ARG A 106 8.96 17.43 -17.37
C ARG A 106 8.95 17.42 -18.90
N VAL A 107 9.35 18.53 -19.54
CA VAL A 107 9.32 18.63 -21.01
C VAL A 107 10.29 17.63 -21.66
N GLN A 108 11.40 17.33 -20.99
CA GLN A 108 12.34 16.30 -21.44
C GLN A 108 11.71 14.89 -21.40
N LYS A 109 10.78 14.64 -20.47
CA LYS A 109 9.97 13.41 -20.40
C LYS A 109 8.77 13.38 -21.34
N GLY A 110 8.63 14.36 -22.22
CA GLY A 110 7.46 14.46 -23.10
C GLY A 110 6.19 14.90 -22.36
N LEU A 111 6.31 15.36 -21.11
CA LEU A 111 5.18 15.85 -20.33
C LEU A 111 4.99 17.35 -20.54
N HIS A 112 3.75 17.81 -20.41
CA HIS A 112 3.43 19.23 -20.54
C HIS A 112 4.15 20.05 -19.46
N ARG A 113 4.59 21.28 -19.82
CA ARG A 113 5.22 22.26 -18.91
C ARG A 113 4.25 22.80 -17.84
N ASN A 114 2.98 22.36 -17.82
CA ASN A 114 2.02 22.88 -16.85
C ASN A 114 2.40 22.36 -15.46
N LEU A 115 2.54 23.30 -14.55
CA LEU A 115 2.80 23.09 -13.14
C LEU A 115 1.72 23.83 -12.37
N VAL A 116 1.33 23.27 -11.22
CA VAL A 116 0.55 24.03 -10.25
C VAL A 116 1.54 24.65 -9.28
N LEU A 117 1.72 25.97 -9.38
CA LEU A 117 2.57 26.72 -8.47
C LEU A 117 1.78 27.01 -7.19
N MET A 118 2.32 26.55 -6.07
CA MET A 118 1.79 26.78 -4.73
C MET A 118 2.56 27.96 -4.13
N GLU A 119 2.18 29.16 -4.53
CA GLU A 119 2.85 30.41 -4.14
C GLU A 119 2.38 30.95 -2.77
N GLU A 120 1.28 30.41 -2.24
CA GLU A 120 0.73 30.86 -0.95
C GLU A 120 1.52 30.31 0.23
N SER A 121 1.59 31.09 1.31
CA SER A 121 2.23 30.68 2.57
C SER A 121 1.47 29.57 3.32
N PHE A 122 0.35 29.09 2.76
CA PHE A 122 -0.54 28.15 3.40
C PHE A 122 -0.91 27.03 2.41
N LEU A 123 -0.44 25.82 2.68
CA LEU A 123 -1.01 24.62 2.08
C LEU A 123 -2.27 24.23 2.85
N PRO A 124 -3.37 23.90 2.16
CA PRO A 124 -4.53 23.28 2.78
C PRO A 124 -4.16 22.17 3.78
N GLY A 125 -4.73 22.20 4.98
CA GLY A 125 -4.40 21.24 6.05
C GLY A 125 -5.03 19.85 5.91
N GLY A 126 -5.89 19.63 4.91
CA GLY A 126 -6.53 18.33 4.65
C GLY A 126 -5.84 17.59 3.50
N GLU A 127 -5.65 16.29 3.64
CA GLU A 127 -5.02 15.43 2.61
C GLU A 127 -5.81 15.43 1.29
N GLU A 128 -7.14 15.52 1.35
CA GLU A 128 -8.04 15.53 0.20
C GLU A 128 -7.79 16.70 -0.76
N SER A 129 -7.14 17.76 -0.27
CA SER A 129 -6.72 18.89 -1.10
C SER A 129 -5.56 18.54 -2.04
N LEU A 130 -4.79 17.50 -1.68
CA LEU A 130 -3.63 17.03 -2.41
C LEU A 130 -3.96 15.87 -3.38
N ASP A 131 -5.19 15.35 -3.34
CA ASP A 131 -5.62 14.22 -4.16
C ASP A 131 -5.54 14.47 -5.67
N GLY A 132 -5.58 15.74 -6.10
CA GLY A 132 -5.42 16.13 -7.50
C GLY A 132 -3.98 16.07 -8.01
N TYR A 133 -2.98 15.86 -7.14
CA TYR A 133 -1.57 15.83 -7.51
C TYR A 133 -1.01 14.41 -7.48
N ASP A 134 -0.26 14.05 -8.52
CA ASP A 134 0.57 12.85 -8.52
C ASP A 134 1.92 13.13 -7.85
N GLN A 135 2.43 14.34 -8.01
CA GLN A 135 3.76 14.76 -7.60
C GLN A 135 3.74 16.11 -6.89
N LEU A 136 4.62 16.24 -5.90
CA LEU A 136 4.88 17.49 -5.20
C LEU A 136 6.38 17.72 -5.14
N VAL A 137 6.82 18.92 -5.49
CA VAL A 137 8.21 19.36 -5.33
C VAL A 137 8.24 20.45 -4.28
N ILE A 138 9.10 20.30 -3.27
CA ILE A 138 9.24 21.24 -2.16
C ILE A 138 10.58 21.95 -2.27
N ALA A 139 10.51 23.25 -2.48
CA ALA A 139 11.64 24.16 -2.62
C ALA A 139 11.58 25.38 -1.67
N ASP A 140 10.51 25.53 -0.90
CA ASP A 140 10.37 26.56 0.14
C ASP A 140 9.90 25.91 1.44
N GLU A 141 10.39 26.42 2.57
CA GLU A 141 10.01 25.96 3.90
C GLU A 141 8.74 26.63 4.45
N LYS A 142 8.29 27.75 3.88
CA LYS A 142 7.16 28.53 4.45
C LYS A 142 5.90 27.70 4.73
N PRO A 143 5.48 26.75 3.87
CA PRO A 143 4.30 25.97 4.19
C PRO A 143 4.42 25.08 5.43
N PHE A 144 5.63 24.91 5.97
CA PHE A 144 5.89 24.13 7.18
C PHE A 144 5.75 24.91 8.49
N ASP A 145 5.51 26.22 8.42
CA ASP A 145 5.13 27.00 9.62
C ASP A 145 3.79 26.52 10.22
N ASN A 146 3.03 25.69 9.48
CA ASN A 146 1.77 25.09 9.92
C ASN A 146 1.85 23.55 10.06
N PRO A 147 1.72 23.00 11.28
CA PRO A 147 1.72 21.56 11.53
C PRO A 147 0.69 20.77 10.70
N THR A 148 -0.48 21.35 10.39
CA THR A 148 -1.50 20.63 9.60
C THR A 148 -1.05 20.38 8.16
N SER A 149 -0.21 21.26 7.61
CA SER A 149 0.32 21.13 6.25
C SER A 149 1.36 20.00 6.17
N ILE A 150 2.23 19.85 7.18
CA ILE A 150 3.14 18.71 7.31
C ILE A 150 2.35 17.40 7.37
N GLN A 151 1.30 17.36 8.19
CA GLN A 151 0.48 16.16 8.35
C GLN A 151 -0.25 15.79 7.05
N ALA A 152 -0.80 16.76 6.33
CA ALA A 152 -1.42 16.54 5.02
C ALA A 152 -0.42 15.98 3.99
N ILE A 153 0.78 16.57 3.88
CA ILE A 153 1.83 16.09 2.97
C ILE A 153 2.31 14.70 3.37
N ARG A 154 2.53 14.43 4.66
CA ARG A 154 2.92 13.11 5.16
C ARG A 154 1.87 12.08 4.76
N ARG A 155 0.59 12.32 5.07
CA ARG A 155 -0.46 11.36 4.76
C ARG A 155 -0.59 11.12 3.25
N TRP A 156 -0.53 12.19 2.45
CA TRP A 156 -0.51 12.11 0.99
C TRP A 156 0.69 11.30 0.45
N LEU A 157 1.90 11.55 0.97
CA LEU A 157 3.12 10.81 0.63
C LEU A 157 2.94 9.32 0.94
N TYR A 158 2.57 8.96 2.17
CA TYR A 158 2.32 7.56 2.54
C TYR A 158 1.14 6.92 1.80
N GLY A 159 0.34 7.72 1.07
CA GLY A 159 -0.76 7.32 0.20
C GLY A 159 -0.50 7.24 -1.28
N GLY A 160 0.75 7.17 -1.70
CA GLY A 160 1.11 7.04 -3.11
C GLY A 160 1.61 8.33 -3.74
N GLY A 161 1.58 9.44 -3.00
CA GLY A 161 2.17 10.69 -3.44
C GLY A 161 3.67 10.56 -3.70
N ARG A 162 4.17 11.28 -4.71
CA ARG A 162 5.61 11.35 -5.01
C ARG A 162 6.17 12.69 -4.61
N LEU A 163 6.98 12.69 -3.57
CA LEU A 163 7.54 13.91 -3.01
C LEU A 163 8.99 14.08 -3.45
N TRP A 164 9.35 15.25 -3.97
CA TRP A 164 10.74 15.63 -4.21
C TRP A 164 11.14 16.82 -3.34
N VAL A 165 12.08 16.60 -2.44
CA VAL A 165 12.65 17.64 -1.57
C VAL A 165 13.98 18.13 -2.15
N LEU A 166 14.07 19.44 -2.39
CA LEU A 166 15.29 20.12 -2.81
C LEU A 166 16.05 20.59 -1.56
N LEU A 167 16.91 19.72 -1.01
CA LEU A 167 17.55 19.95 0.29
C LEU A 167 18.55 21.12 0.27
N ASP A 168 19.01 21.53 -0.91
CA ASP A 168 19.78 22.77 -1.08
C ASP A 168 18.96 24.02 -0.72
N GLN A 169 17.63 23.97 -0.95
CA GLN A 169 16.70 25.07 -0.70
C GLN A 169 16.02 25.00 0.67
N VAL A 170 15.96 23.83 1.30
CA VAL A 170 15.24 23.61 2.56
C VAL A 170 16.10 23.00 3.67
N SER A 171 15.61 23.09 4.91
CA SER A 171 16.20 22.60 6.14
C SER A 171 15.95 21.09 6.27
N PRO A 172 16.92 20.32 6.81
CA PRO A 172 16.72 18.89 7.09
C PRO A 172 15.62 18.62 8.12
N ALA A 173 15.27 19.62 8.94
CA ALA A 173 14.15 19.52 9.89
C ALA A 173 12.82 19.20 9.20
N LEU A 174 12.70 19.50 7.89
CA LEU A 174 11.57 19.06 7.09
C LEU A 174 11.49 17.53 6.99
N LEU A 175 12.62 16.87 6.73
CA LEU A 175 12.64 15.40 6.58
C LEU A 175 12.34 14.72 7.91
N GLU A 176 12.86 15.26 9.01
CA GLU A 176 12.51 14.85 10.39
C GLU A 176 11.00 15.01 10.65
N ALA A 177 10.44 16.16 10.28
CA ALA A 177 9.01 16.40 10.45
C ALA A 177 8.15 15.48 9.57
N LEU A 178 8.56 15.13 8.36
CA LEU A 178 7.79 14.27 7.46
C LEU A 178 7.84 12.80 7.89
N LEU A 179 9.04 12.28 8.20
CA LEU A 179 9.29 10.86 8.42
C LEU A 179 9.27 10.46 9.90
N GLY A 180 9.25 11.42 10.83
CA GLY A 180 9.25 11.13 12.26
C GLY A 180 10.50 10.36 12.70
N ASP A 181 10.31 9.35 13.54
CA ASP A 181 11.40 8.53 14.09
C ASP A 181 12.11 7.66 13.01
N ASP A 182 11.53 7.53 11.82
CA ASP A 182 12.13 6.76 10.72
C ASP A 182 13.24 7.53 10.00
N PHE A 183 13.35 8.84 10.20
CA PHE A 183 14.44 9.62 9.62
C PHE A 183 15.78 9.33 10.32
N LYS A 184 16.68 8.65 9.63
CA LYS A 184 18.04 8.32 10.10
C LYS A 184 19.11 9.09 9.32
N GLY A 185 18.96 10.40 9.23
CA GLY A 185 19.86 11.29 8.48
C GLY A 185 20.52 12.37 9.33
N GLN A 186 21.74 12.78 8.98
CA GLN A 186 22.40 13.93 9.57
C GLN A 186 23.25 14.68 8.53
N ILE A 187 23.10 16.01 8.47
CA ILE A 187 23.98 16.87 7.66
C ILE A 187 25.36 16.95 8.34
N VAL A 188 26.40 16.69 7.56
CA VAL A 188 27.80 16.83 7.97
C VAL A 188 28.26 18.27 7.75
N ASP A 189 28.14 18.77 6.53
CA ASP A 189 28.43 20.16 6.16
C ASP A 189 27.85 20.54 4.78
N ARG A 190 28.07 21.80 4.39
CA ARG A 190 27.71 22.35 3.07
C ARG A 190 28.97 22.85 2.37
N LEU A 191 29.14 22.49 1.10
CA LEU A 191 30.26 22.83 0.25
C LEU A 191 29.79 23.65 -0.95
N SER A 192 30.68 24.45 -1.53
CA SER A 192 30.44 25.14 -2.80
C SER A 192 31.44 24.61 -3.83
N LEU A 193 30.94 23.92 -4.86
CA LEU A 193 31.72 23.17 -5.83
C LEU A 193 31.81 23.90 -7.17
N THR A 194 33.01 24.01 -7.73
CA THR A 194 33.22 24.48 -9.12
C THR A 194 33.61 23.34 -10.06
N HIS A 195 34.04 22.20 -9.50
CA HIS A 195 34.39 20.99 -10.23
C HIS A 195 33.80 19.81 -9.46
N TYR A 196 33.03 18.97 -10.15
CA TYR A 196 32.38 17.82 -9.54
C TYR A 196 32.09 16.75 -10.59
N HIS A 197 31.90 15.52 -10.15
CA HIS A 197 31.52 14.41 -11.01
C HIS A 197 30.38 13.65 -10.36
N ILE A 198 29.23 13.59 -11.03
CA ILE A 198 28.07 12.83 -10.57
C ILE A 198 28.29 11.39 -11.01
N GLN A 199 28.36 10.50 -10.03
CA GLN A 199 28.56 9.07 -10.24
C GLN A 199 27.29 8.32 -9.85
N PRO A 200 26.95 7.22 -10.53
CA PRO A 200 25.85 6.36 -10.10
C PRO A 200 26.13 5.81 -8.70
N GLY A 201 25.10 5.74 -7.87
CA GLY A 201 25.19 5.07 -6.58
C GLY A 201 25.35 3.55 -6.73
N PRO A 202 25.54 2.83 -5.60
CA PRO A 202 25.81 1.39 -5.60
C PRO A 202 24.75 0.56 -6.34
N ASP A 203 23.49 1.00 -6.28
CA ASP A 203 22.33 0.32 -6.85
C ASP A 203 21.88 0.87 -8.21
N SER A 204 22.58 1.89 -8.72
CA SER A 204 22.27 2.54 -9.99
C SER A 204 23.08 1.94 -11.14
N PRO A 205 22.51 1.88 -12.37
CA PRO A 205 23.27 1.45 -13.53
C PRO A 205 24.46 2.39 -13.78
N PRO A 206 25.57 1.87 -14.35
CA PRO A 206 26.72 2.70 -14.68
C PRO A 206 26.31 3.85 -15.62
N SER A 207 26.79 5.06 -15.32
CA SER A 207 26.56 6.26 -16.10
C SER A 207 27.90 6.76 -16.66
N ASP A 208 27.91 7.11 -17.95
CA ASP A 208 29.08 7.67 -18.65
C ASP A 208 29.14 9.21 -18.53
N GLU A 209 28.47 9.80 -17.52
CA GLU A 209 28.48 11.24 -17.33
C GLU A 209 29.92 11.74 -17.08
N LYS A 210 30.27 12.85 -17.73
CA LYS A 210 31.61 13.43 -17.64
C LYS A 210 31.73 14.35 -16.42
N PRO A 211 32.94 14.52 -15.86
CA PRO A 211 33.20 15.55 -14.88
C PRO A 211 32.75 16.92 -15.38
N GLN A 212 32.01 17.65 -14.54
CA GLN A 212 31.51 18.98 -14.82
C GLN A 212 32.42 20.03 -14.19
N ALA A 213 32.60 21.15 -14.90
CA ALA A 213 33.27 22.34 -14.40
C ALA A 213 32.35 23.54 -14.61
N ARG A 214 32.20 24.36 -13.56
CA ARG A 214 31.32 25.54 -13.53
C ARG A 214 32.10 26.77 -13.09
N ASP A 215 31.87 27.86 -13.82
CA ASP A 215 32.44 29.17 -13.48
C ASP A 215 31.78 29.74 -12.21
N GLN A 216 30.49 29.47 -12.00
CA GLN A 216 29.76 29.79 -10.77
C GLN A 216 29.72 28.56 -9.86
N PRO A 217 30.03 28.70 -8.57
CA PRO A 217 29.99 27.57 -7.65
C PRO A 217 28.55 27.09 -7.42
N VAL A 218 28.39 25.78 -7.32
CA VAL A 218 27.12 25.12 -7.00
C VAL A 218 27.17 24.60 -5.58
N ASP A 219 26.11 24.81 -4.80
CA ASP A 219 26.05 24.31 -3.43
C ASP A 219 25.81 22.79 -3.40
N PHE A 220 26.47 22.12 -2.44
CA PHE A 220 26.37 20.69 -2.23
C PHE A 220 26.33 20.37 -0.75
N ILE A 221 25.34 19.59 -0.33
CA ILE A 221 25.16 19.19 1.06
C ILE A 221 25.67 17.76 1.24
N ARG A 222 26.63 17.57 2.14
CA ARG A 222 27.08 16.24 2.52
C ARG A 222 26.28 15.76 3.72
N MET A 223 25.67 14.59 3.59
CA MET A 223 24.89 13.99 4.66
C MET A 223 25.19 12.50 4.82
N LEU A 224 25.12 12.04 6.07
CA LEU A 224 25.03 10.63 6.40
C LEU A 224 23.55 10.27 6.42
N ILE A 225 23.19 9.18 5.77
CA ILE A 225 21.82 8.68 5.73
C ILE A 225 21.82 7.17 5.63
N ASP A 226 20.88 6.54 6.33
CA ASP A 226 20.66 5.10 6.34
C ASP A 226 19.23 4.77 5.89
N GLY A 227 19.00 3.53 5.44
CA GLY A 227 17.69 3.07 5.02
C GLY A 227 17.17 3.68 3.71
N VAL A 228 18.06 4.18 2.84
CA VAL A 228 17.68 4.81 1.55
C VAL A 228 18.43 4.18 0.38
N THR A 229 17.82 4.29 -0.80
CA THR A 229 18.48 3.95 -2.07
C THR A 229 19.24 5.17 -2.56
N VAL A 230 20.58 5.11 -2.54
CA VAL A 230 21.41 6.19 -3.09
C VAL A 230 21.45 6.08 -4.60
N ASP A 231 20.78 7.00 -5.29
CA ASP A 231 20.69 7.01 -6.75
C ASP A 231 22.00 7.52 -7.39
N TYR A 232 22.56 8.61 -6.84
CA TYR A 232 23.77 9.25 -7.34
C TYR A 232 24.65 9.79 -6.21
N THR A 233 25.96 9.85 -6.45
CA THR A 233 26.97 10.35 -5.50
C THR A 233 27.91 11.37 -6.13
N ILE A 234 28.50 12.23 -5.29
CA ILE A 234 29.65 13.08 -5.61
C ILE A 234 30.70 12.80 -4.54
N ASP A 235 31.89 12.35 -4.94
CA ASP A 235 32.99 11.98 -4.04
C ASP A 235 32.55 11.02 -2.91
N GLY A 236 31.66 10.08 -3.23
CA GLY A 236 31.10 9.10 -2.30
C GLY A 236 29.97 9.60 -1.40
N TRP A 237 29.59 10.87 -1.48
CA TRP A 237 28.48 11.45 -0.72
C TRP A 237 27.19 11.47 -1.55
N PRO A 238 26.01 11.19 -0.97
CA PRO A 238 24.76 11.21 -1.72
C PRO A 238 24.50 12.57 -2.37
N ALA A 239 24.34 12.58 -3.69
CA ALA A 239 23.90 13.72 -4.49
C ALA A 239 22.38 13.67 -4.75
N ALA A 240 21.86 12.45 -4.93
CA ALA A 240 20.43 12.18 -4.95
C ALA A 240 20.16 10.79 -4.35
N TYR A 241 19.05 10.67 -3.64
CA TYR A 241 18.59 9.39 -3.09
C TYR A 241 17.07 9.32 -3.07
N SER A 242 16.55 8.12 -2.92
CA SER A 242 15.12 7.85 -2.79
C SER A 242 14.82 6.87 -1.67
N GLN A 243 13.64 7.01 -1.09
CA GLN A 243 13.12 6.15 -0.04
C GLN A 243 11.65 5.85 -0.33
N GLU A 244 11.23 4.61 -0.15
CA GLU A 244 9.80 4.25 -0.20
C GLU A 244 9.14 4.71 1.11
N CYS A 245 7.93 5.29 1.01
CA CYS A 245 7.15 5.74 2.15
C CYS A 245 5.73 5.23 1.98
N GLY A 246 5.39 4.09 2.59
CA GLY A 246 4.10 3.43 2.38
C GLY A 246 3.86 3.11 0.89
N GLU A 247 2.81 3.68 0.30
CA GLU A 247 2.54 3.57 -1.15
C GLU A 247 3.31 4.57 -2.01
N GLY A 248 3.81 5.65 -1.41
CA GLY A 248 4.48 6.71 -2.13
C GLY A 248 5.99 6.62 -2.07
N ARG A 249 6.63 7.64 -2.61
CA ARG A 249 8.08 7.68 -2.73
C ARG A 249 8.61 9.07 -2.48
N LEU A 250 9.61 9.14 -1.61
CA LEU A 250 10.40 10.33 -1.34
C LEU A 250 11.64 10.33 -2.23
N HIS A 251 11.90 11.46 -2.86
CA HIS A 251 13.09 11.78 -3.64
C HIS A 251 13.76 12.98 -3.00
N VAL A 252 15.08 12.94 -2.86
CA VAL A 252 15.84 14.05 -2.29
C VAL A 252 17.08 14.31 -3.14
N THR A 253 17.33 15.59 -3.43
CA THR A 253 18.57 16.06 -4.05
C THR A 253 19.31 17.00 -3.12
N THR A 254 20.62 16.82 -3.01
CA THR A 254 21.50 17.58 -2.10
C THR A 254 22.46 18.51 -2.84
N LEU A 255 22.55 18.37 -4.17
CA LEU A 255 23.26 19.27 -5.08
C LEU A 255 22.30 20.35 -5.58
N GLY A 256 22.75 21.60 -5.61
CA GLY A 256 21.99 22.74 -6.10
C GLY A 256 21.55 22.60 -7.56
N LEU A 257 20.45 23.28 -7.90
CA LEU A 257 19.77 23.17 -9.19
C LEU A 257 20.70 23.31 -10.41
N ASP A 258 21.59 24.31 -10.39
CA ASP A 258 22.57 24.57 -11.45
C ASP A 258 23.56 23.41 -11.66
N GLY A 259 23.71 22.54 -10.67
CA GLY A 259 24.54 21.35 -10.74
C GLY A 259 24.00 20.29 -11.70
N TRP A 260 22.67 20.24 -11.85
CA TRP A 260 21.94 19.21 -12.57
C TRP A 260 21.51 19.62 -13.99
N VAL A 261 21.47 20.92 -14.26
CA VAL A 261 21.05 21.48 -15.55
C VAL A 261 22.13 22.38 -16.13
N ARG A 262 22.05 22.65 -17.44
CA ARG A 262 22.84 23.69 -18.08
C ARG A 262 21.98 24.57 -18.97
N PRO A 263 22.39 25.80 -19.27
CA PRO A 263 21.74 26.62 -20.28
C PRO A 263 21.67 25.90 -21.62
N ARG A 264 20.54 26.08 -22.31
CA ARG A 264 20.31 25.56 -23.66
C ARG A 264 21.16 26.33 -24.67
N THR A 265 21.67 25.61 -25.66
CA THR A 265 22.41 26.15 -26.80
C THR A 265 21.70 25.80 -28.10
N GLU A 266 22.04 26.50 -29.19
CA GLU A 266 21.44 26.22 -30.52
C GLU A 266 21.73 24.80 -31.05
N ARG A 267 22.69 24.08 -30.45
CA ARG A 267 23.04 22.70 -30.82
C ARG A 267 22.17 21.66 -30.13
N ASP A 268 21.39 22.06 -29.14
CA ASP A 268 20.56 21.15 -28.37
C ASP A 268 19.29 20.80 -29.14
N ASN A 269 18.93 19.51 -29.12
CA ASN A 269 17.69 19.06 -29.71
C ASN A 269 16.49 19.66 -28.99
N ALA A 270 15.42 19.91 -29.74
CA ALA A 270 14.13 20.24 -29.15
C ALA A 270 13.65 19.10 -28.24
N PRO A 271 12.99 19.39 -27.11
CA PRO A 271 12.41 18.36 -26.25
C PRO A 271 11.33 17.56 -27.02
N PRO A 272 10.97 16.35 -26.56
CA PRO A 272 9.93 15.53 -27.19
C PRO A 272 8.57 16.24 -27.34
N THR A 273 8.26 17.21 -26.47
CA THR A 273 7.06 18.06 -26.54
C THR A 273 7.07 19.07 -27.70
N GLY A 274 8.20 19.25 -28.39
CA GLY A 274 8.38 20.21 -29.48
C GLY A 274 8.92 21.58 -29.03
N GLN A 275 9.31 22.40 -30.01
CA GLN A 275 9.98 23.69 -29.77
C GLN A 275 9.12 24.70 -29.00
N THR A 276 7.80 24.68 -29.18
CA THR A 276 6.88 25.63 -28.50
C THR A 276 6.93 25.53 -26.98
N TRP A 277 7.27 24.35 -26.45
CA TRP A 277 7.27 24.05 -25.02
C TRP A 277 8.67 23.96 -24.41
N GLN A 278 9.71 24.36 -25.17
CA GLN A 278 11.09 24.31 -24.70
C GLN A 278 11.34 25.29 -23.54
N THR A 279 12.24 24.91 -22.63
CA THR A 279 12.77 25.78 -21.58
C THR A 279 14.18 26.27 -21.94
N ASP A 280 14.64 27.29 -21.23
CA ASP A 280 15.98 27.88 -21.41
C ASP A 280 17.12 26.95 -20.92
N TYR A 281 16.77 25.78 -20.37
CA TYR A 281 17.69 24.83 -19.77
C TYR A 281 17.58 23.44 -20.42
N VAL A 282 18.62 22.64 -20.21
CA VAL A 282 18.72 21.23 -20.61
C VAL A 282 19.17 20.43 -19.39
N PRO A 283 18.47 19.33 -19.03
CA PRO A 283 18.90 18.46 -17.94
C PRO A 283 20.15 17.66 -18.33
N GLY A 284 21.02 17.37 -17.36
CA GLY A 284 22.07 16.37 -17.52
C GLY A 284 21.49 14.95 -17.62
N ASP A 285 22.28 13.99 -18.10
CA ASP A 285 21.82 12.61 -18.32
C ASP A 285 21.40 11.91 -17.01
N THR A 286 22.07 12.20 -15.90
CA THR A 286 21.72 11.66 -14.57
C THR A 286 20.42 12.25 -14.03
N LEU A 287 20.19 13.55 -14.22
CA LEU A 287 18.90 14.16 -13.88
C LEU A 287 17.77 13.58 -14.73
N ASP A 288 18.00 13.35 -16.01
CA ASP A 288 17.00 12.73 -16.89
C ASP A 288 16.65 11.31 -16.39
N GLN A 289 17.63 10.49 -16.02
CA GLN A 289 17.37 9.17 -15.46
C GLN A 289 16.66 9.21 -14.10
N PHE A 290 17.08 10.11 -13.21
CA PHE A 290 16.45 10.33 -11.90
C PHE A 290 14.96 10.68 -12.04
N THR A 291 14.67 11.65 -12.90
CA THR A 291 13.32 12.19 -13.10
C THR A 291 12.38 11.20 -13.79
N ALA A 292 12.88 10.20 -14.51
CA ALA A 292 12.06 9.10 -15.05
C ALA A 292 11.40 8.26 -13.94
N LYS A 293 12.05 8.16 -12.76
CA LYS A 293 11.47 7.49 -11.59
C LYS A 293 10.45 8.37 -10.87
N PHE A 294 10.61 9.69 -10.92
CA PHE A 294 9.75 10.64 -10.22
C PHE A 294 8.45 10.96 -11.00
N PHE A 295 8.55 11.24 -12.30
CA PHE A 295 7.41 11.67 -13.13
C PHE A 295 6.50 10.52 -13.56
N GLN A 296 5.92 9.83 -12.59
CA GLN A 296 4.94 8.75 -12.77
C GLN A 296 3.63 9.12 -12.06
N SER A 297 2.50 8.59 -12.54
CA SER A 297 1.21 8.76 -11.86
C SER A 297 1.21 8.06 -10.50
N ARG A 298 0.36 8.53 -9.59
CA ARG A 298 0.08 7.87 -8.31
C ARG A 298 -0.42 6.44 -8.58
N PRO A 299 0.07 5.42 -7.85
CA PRO A 299 -0.47 4.07 -7.97
C PRO A 299 -1.98 4.07 -7.65
N PRO A 300 -2.79 3.21 -8.30
CA PRO A 300 -4.17 3.03 -7.89
C PRO A 300 -4.24 2.48 -6.45
N PRO A 301 -5.38 2.66 -5.75
CA PRO A 301 -5.58 2.04 -4.44
C PRO A 301 -5.31 0.53 -4.47
N GLN A 302 -4.54 0.03 -3.49
CA GLN A 302 -4.14 -1.38 -3.40
C GLN A 302 -5.33 -2.36 -3.34
N LEU A 303 -6.38 -2.01 -2.60
CA LEU A 303 -7.58 -2.84 -2.49
C LEU A 303 -8.67 -2.34 -3.42
N ASN A 304 -9.28 -3.28 -4.14
CA ASN A 304 -10.45 -3.00 -4.95
C ASN A 304 -11.62 -2.60 -4.03
N PRO A 305 -12.17 -1.37 -4.17
CA PRO A 305 -13.28 -0.91 -3.34
C PRO A 305 -14.50 -1.83 -3.38
N LEU A 306 -14.73 -2.52 -4.51
CA LEU A 306 -15.86 -3.44 -4.69
C LEU A 306 -15.77 -4.65 -3.75
N VAL A 307 -14.57 -5.17 -3.49
CA VAL A 307 -14.35 -6.31 -2.59
C VAL A 307 -14.67 -5.91 -1.15
N LEU A 308 -14.25 -4.71 -0.74
CA LEU A 308 -14.58 -4.17 0.59
C LEU A 308 -16.07 -3.88 0.74
N GLU A 309 -16.72 -3.40 -0.33
CA GLU A 309 -18.16 -3.19 -0.38
C GLU A 309 -18.91 -4.51 -0.20
N GLU A 310 -18.59 -5.54 -0.98
CA GLU A 310 -19.21 -6.87 -0.89
C GLU A 310 -19.09 -7.44 0.53
N GLN A 311 -17.88 -7.41 1.10
CA GLN A 311 -17.64 -7.86 2.47
C GLN A 311 -18.49 -7.10 3.50
N SER A 312 -18.58 -5.77 3.38
CA SER A 312 -19.40 -4.96 4.31
C SER A 312 -20.90 -5.29 4.20
N ARG A 313 -21.38 -5.62 3.00
CA ARG A 313 -22.79 -5.95 2.75
C ARG A 313 -23.16 -7.32 3.31
N GLU A 314 -22.27 -8.30 3.25
CA GLU A 314 -22.50 -9.64 3.81
C GLU A 314 -22.64 -9.66 5.33
N MET A 315 -21.99 -8.72 6.03
CA MET A 315 -22.14 -8.56 7.48
C MET A 315 -23.54 -8.11 7.89
N ILE A 316 -24.28 -7.47 6.97
CA ILE A 316 -25.65 -7.04 7.19
C ILE A 316 -26.60 -8.16 6.74
N GLY A 317 -27.17 -8.88 7.70
CA GLY A 317 -28.34 -9.70 7.41
C GLY A 317 -28.49 -11.02 8.14
N TYR A 318 -27.61 -11.39 9.08
CA TYR A 318 -27.68 -12.74 9.66
C TYR A 318 -27.48 -12.77 11.18
N SER A 319 -28.54 -12.47 11.94
CA SER A 319 -28.63 -13.02 13.30
C SER A 319 -29.22 -14.43 13.21
N ILE A 320 -28.37 -15.46 13.10
CA ILE A 320 -28.84 -16.84 13.28
C ILE A 320 -29.26 -16.99 14.74
N PRO A 321 -30.50 -17.44 15.04
CA PRO A 321 -30.86 -17.79 16.40
C PRO A 321 -29.80 -18.74 16.97
N SER A 322 -29.32 -18.47 18.19
CA SER A 322 -28.21 -19.26 18.75
C SER A 322 -28.45 -20.77 18.59
N ARG A 323 -27.41 -21.50 18.18
CA ARG A 323 -27.52 -22.97 17.97
C ARG A 323 -28.11 -23.66 19.21
N GLY A 324 -27.79 -23.16 20.40
CA GLY A 324 -28.33 -23.65 21.67
C GLY A 324 -29.84 -23.46 21.83
N LEU A 325 -30.43 -22.38 21.30
CA LEU A 325 -31.88 -22.17 21.33
C LEU A 325 -32.59 -23.14 20.37
N VAL A 326 -32.10 -23.31 19.16
CA VAL A 326 -32.67 -24.26 18.18
C VAL A 326 -32.56 -25.69 18.69
N VAL A 327 -31.36 -26.07 19.16
CA VAL A 327 -31.13 -27.37 19.81
C VAL A 327 -32.02 -27.51 21.03
N GLY A 328 -32.16 -26.48 21.87
CA GLY A 328 -33.02 -26.51 23.05
C GLY A 328 -34.50 -26.77 22.71
N ILE A 329 -35.04 -26.15 21.66
CA ILE A 329 -36.41 -26.39 21.21
C ILE A 329 -36.57 -27.82 20.68
N LEU A 330 -35.63 -28.29 19.85
CA LEU A 330 -35.67 -29.64 19.27
C LEU A 330 -35.47 -30.75 20.32
N SER A 331 -34.51 -30.57 21.22
CA SER A 331 -34.27 -31.46 22.36
C SER A 331 -35.45 -31.45 23.32
N GLY A 332 -36.04 -30.28 23.60
CA GLY A 332 -37.26 -30.16 24.40
C GLY A 332 -38.42 -30.92 23.78
N PHE A 333 -38.62 -30.81 22.47
CA PHE A 333 -39.60 -31.60 21.72
C PHE A 333 -39.33 -33.12 21.84
N ALA A 334 -38.08 -33.56 21.64
CA ALA A 334 -37.71 -34.97 21.74
C ALA A 334 -37.96 -35.53 23.15
N VAL A 335 -37.58 -34.80 24.20
CA VAL A 335 -37.82 -35.18 25.59
C VAL A 335 -39.31 -35.24 25.90
N ALA A 336 -40.09 -34.25 25.46
CA ALA A 336 -41.54 -34.24 25.63
C ALA A 336 -42.22 -35.44 24.94
N MET A 337 -41.74 -35.82 23.75
CA MET A 337 -42.21 -37.00 23.02
C MET A 337 -41.89 -38.30 23.76
N VAL A 338 -40.68 -38.44 24.32
CA VAL A 338 -40.30 -39.63 25.11
C VAL A 338 -41.13 -39.73 26.39
N ILE A 339 -41.30 -38.62 27.13
CA ILE A 339 -42.10 -38.58 28.36
C ILE A 339 -43.56 -38.94 28.05
N ALA A 340 -44.15 -38.33 27.02
CA ALA A 340 -45.52 -38.61 26.61
C ALA A 340 -45.69 -40.08 26.16
N GLY A 341 -44.70 -40.63 25.44
CA GLY A 341 -44.69 -42.02 25.01
C GLY A 341 -44.63 -43.00 26.17
N VAL A 342 -43.69 -42.82 27.11
CA VAL A 342 -43.58 -43.67 28.31
C VAL A 342 -44.84 -43.58 29.17
N TRP A 343 -45.38 -42.37 29.35
CA TRP A 343 -46.60 -42.15 30.12
C TRP A 343 -47.83 -42.82 29.49
N LEU A 344 -48.02 -42.67 28.18
CA LEU A 344 -49.13 -43.31 27.45
C LEU A 344 -49.00 -44.83 27.36
N LEU A 345 -47.77 -45.35 27.28
CA LEU A 345 -47.50 -46.79 27.37
C LEU A 345 -47.90 -47.35 28.74
N ASN A 346 -47.59 -46.62 29.82
CA ASN A 346 -47.97 -47.03 31.18
C ASN A 346 -49.49 -47.01 31.43
N ILE A 347 -50.24 -46.22 30.66
CA ILE A 347 -51.72 -46.13 30.75
C ILE A 347 -52.40 -47.12 29.77
N GLY A 348 -51.65 -47.78 28.90
CA GLY A 348 -52.17 -48.74 27.92
C GLY A 348 -52.85 -48.10 26.71
N GLU A 349 -52.72 -46.78 26.53
CA GLU A 349 -53.36 -46.00 25.47
C GLU A 349 -52.34 -45.47 24.45
N ALA A 350 -51.40 -46.31 24.03
CA ALA A 350 -50.38 -45.97 23.04
C ALA A 350 -50.95 -45.41 21.72
N GLN A 351 -52.21 -45.72 21.40
CA GLN A 351 -52.93 -45.19 20.24
C GLN A 351 -53.06 -43.65 20.26
N ARG A 352 -53.12 -43.02 21.45
CA ARG A 352 -53.21 -41.56 21.58
C ARG A 352 -51.92 -40.84 21.18
N LEU A 353 -50.80 -41.56 21.06
CA LEU A 353 -49.54 -41.02 20.55
C LEU A 353 -49.69 -40.49 19.11
N ALA A 354 -50.61 -41.07 18.32
CA ALA A 354 -50.94 -40.62 16.98
C ALA A 354 -51.50 -39.19 16.93
N VAL A 355 -52.09 -38.71 18.04
CA VAL A 355 -52.64 -37.34 18.16
C VAL A 355 -51.66 -36.42 18.90
N VAL A 356 -50.98 -36.93 19.94
CA VAL A 356 -50.04 -36.13 20.74
C VAL A 356 -48.81 -35.70 19.93
N GLY A 357 -48.29 -36.58 19.06
CA GLY A 357 -47.13 -36.27 18.21
C GLY A 357 -47.34 -35.03 17.33
N PRO A 358 -48.40 -34.99 16.49
CA PRO A 358 -48.71 -33.82 15.66
C PRO A 358 -48.90 -32.52 16.46
N ILE A 359 -49.52 -32.58 17.64
CA ILE A 359 -49.71 -31.40 18.50
C ILE A 359 -48.37 -30.86 19.00
N LEU A 360 -47.47 -31.73 19.49
CA LEU A 360 -46.14 -31.31 19.93
C LEU A 360 -45.30 -30.75 18.78
N THR A 361 -45.38 -31.35 17.59
CA THR A 361 -44.70 -30.83 16.39
C THR A 361 -45.23 -29.45 16.01
N MET A 362 -46.55 -29.23 16.08
CA MET A 362 -47.16 -27.94 15.81
C MET A 362 -46.72 -26.87 16.82
N ILE A 363 -46.62 -27.21 18.12
CA ILE A 363 -46.11 -26.31 19.16
C ILE A 363 -44.65 -25.93 18.89
N ALA A 364 -43.79 -26.92 18.60
CA ALA A 364 -42.38 -26.66 18.28
C ALA A 364 -42.23 -25.80 17.01
N SER A 365 -43.05 -26.07 15.98
CA SER A 365 -43.07 -25.29 14.74
C SER A 365 -43.54 -23.85 14.97
N LEU A 366 -44.57 -23.64 15.79
CA LEU A 366 -45.04 -22.30 16.18
C LEU A 366 -44.01 -21.56 17.02
N ALA A 367 -43.30 -22.25 17.91
CA ALA A 367 -42.20 -21.67 18.68
C ALA A 367 -41.06 -21.21 17.76
N LEU A 368 -40.62 -22.04 16.82
CA LEU A 368 -39.61 -21.68 15.82
C LEU A 368 -40.09 -20.53 14.91
N MET A 369 -41.36 -20.53 14.49
CA MET A 369 -41.93 -19.44 13.70
C MET A 369 -42.04 -18.13 14.50
N GLY A 370 -42.34 -18.22 15.80
CA GLY A 370 -42.35 -17.08 16.72
C GLY A 370 -40.96 -16.48 16.89
N VAL A 371 -39.94 -17.32 17.11
CA VAL A 371 -38.53 -16.91 17.17
C VAL A 371 -38.11 -16.23 15.87
N GLY A 372 -38.48 -16.80 14.72
CA GLY A 372 -38.19 -16.22 13.41
C GLY A 372 -38.90 -14.89 13.12
N ARG A 373 -40.11 -14.68 13.65
CA ARG A 373 -40.81 -13.38 13.53
C ARG A 373 -40.23 -12.32 14.45
N LEU A 374 -39.85 -12.69 15.67
CA LEU A 374 -39.21 -11.77 16.63
C LEU A 374 -37.82 -11.31 16.16
N HIS A 375 -37.12 -12.12 15.38
CA HIS A 375 -35.82 -11.77 14.79
C HIS A 375 -35.92 -11.11 13.40
N ARG A 376 -37.12 -10.88 12.85
CA ARG A 376 -37.30 -10.22 11.54
C ARG A 376 -37.20 -8.70 11.58
N SER A 377 -37.36 -8.05 12.75
CA SER A 377 -37.06 -6.63 12.90
C SER A 377 -35.56 -6.46 13.17
N MET A 378 -34.77 -6.42 12.10
CA MET A 378 -33.36 -6.07 12.25
C MET A 378 -33.29 -4.59 12.64
N PRO A 379 -32.60 -4.22 13.74
CA PRO A 379 -32.32 -2.83 14.03
C PRO A 379 -31.48 -2.22 12.90
N SER A 380 -31.51 -0.90 12.78
CA SER A 380 -30.55 -0.19 11.92
C SER A 380 -29.13 -0.63 12.27
N MET A 381 -28.32 -0.96 11.26
CA MET A 381 -27.00 -1.55 11.42
C MET A 381 -26.04 -0.90 10.43
N THR A 382 -24.83 -0.64 10.90
CA THR A 382 -23.75 -0.15 10.06
C THR A 382 -22.65 -1.19 10.10
N ALA A 383 -22.33 -1.77 8.94
CA ALA A 383 -21.22 -2.67 8.80
C ALA A 383 -20.07 -1.94 8.11
N VAL A 384 -18.88 -2.00 8.68
CA VAL A 384 -17.71 -1.28 8.17
C VAL A 384 -16.57 -2.25 7.92
N THR A 385 -16.00 -2.18 6.73
CA THR A 385 -14.75 -2.86 6.40
C THR A 385 -13.68 -1.81 6.15
N GLN A 386 -12.61 -1.86 6.93
CA GLN A 386 -11.49 -0.92 6.83
C GLN A 386 -10.23 -1.62 6.35
N PHE A 387 -9.42 -0.92 5.57
CA PHE A 387 -8.02 -1.22 5.35
C PHE A 387 -7.18 -0.14 6.02
N VAL A 388 -6.49 -0.50 7.09
CA VAL A 388 -5.78 0.41 7.98
C VAL A 388 -4.28 0.26 7.81
N ARG A 389 -3.58 1.39 7.70
CA ARG A 389 -2.14 1.49 7.52
C ARG A 389 -1.57 2.52 8.48
N PRO A 390 -1.01 2.07 9.61
CA PRO A 390 -0.21 2.92 10.46
C PRO A 390 1.03 3.42 9.72
N ILE A 391 1.36 4.69 9.93
CA ILE A 391 2.57 5.30 9.40
C ILE A 391 3.69 5.02 10.41
N GLU A 392 4.70 4.26 9.98
CA GLU A 392 5.87 3.95 10.81
C GLU A 392 6.57 5.23 11.30
N GLY A 393 7.21 5.15 12.47
CA GLY A 393 7.83 6.30 13.12
C GLY A 393 6.87 7.38 13.63
N THR A 394 5.54 7.23 13.51
CA THR A 394 4.55 8.24 13.90
C THR A 394 3.31 7.64 14.60
N THR A 395 2.45 8.54 15.10
CA THR A 395 1.12 8.22 15.63
C THR A 395 0.01 8.27 14.58
N ASP A 396 0.32 8.65 13.34
CA ASP A 396 -0.68 8.78 12.28
C ASP A 396 -1.09 7.41 11.73
N VAL A 397 -2.38 7.30 11.42
CA VAL A 397 -2.97 6.16 10.72
C VAL A 397 -3.74 6.66 9.52
N ARG A 398 -3.68 5.89 8.43
CA ARG A 398 -4.53 6.07 7.25
C ARG A 398 -5.44 4.86 7.10
N ALA A 399 -6.68 5.11 6.72
CA ALA A 399 -7.66 4.07 6.45
C ALA A 399 -8.52 4.40 5.25
N THR A 400 -8.72 3.40 4.41
CA THR A 400 -9.71 3.39 3.34
C THR A 400 -10.70 2.28 3.60
N GLY A 401 -11.93 2.41 3.16
CA GLY A 401 -12.89 1.34 3.38
C GLY A 401 -14.23 1.50 2.68
N SER A 402 -15.12 0.58 3.00
CA SER A 402 -16.52 0.65 2.63
C SER A 402 -17.39 0.46 3.87
N ALA A 403 -18.54 1.11 3.87
CA ALA A 403 -19.57 0.98 4.88
C ALA A 403 -20.89 0.62 4.20
N ALA A 404 -21.53 -0.43 4.69
CA ALA A 404 -22.91 -0.73 4.37
C ALA A 404 -23.79 -0.13 5.49
N LEU A 405 -24.70 0.76 5.09
CA LEU A 405 -25.61 1.48 5.97
C LEU A 405 -27.00 0.88 5.81
N PHE A 406 -27.47 0.11 6.79
CA PHE A 406 -28.82 -0.45 6.80
C PHE A 406 -29.71 0.30 7.78
N VAL A 407 -30.84 0.79 7.28
CA VAL A 407 -31.87 1.44 8.11
C VAL A 407 -33.20 0.74 7.90
N SER A 408 -33.87 0.39 9.01
CA SER A 408 -35.15 -0.32 8.98
C SER A 408 -36.31 0.55 8.47
N ASP A 409 -36.29 1.84 8.79
CA ASP A 409 -37.31 2.82 8.43
C ASP A 409 -36.69 4.04 7.75
N SER A 410 -37.35 4.61 6.73
CA SER A 410 -36.83 5.81 6.06
C SER A 410 -36.68 6.98 7.04
N GLY A 411 -35.55 7.68 6.99
CA GLY A 411 -35.25 8.75 7.94
C GLY A 411 -34.08 9.64 7.53
N LYS A 412 -33.73 10.56 8.42
CA LYS A 412 -32.52 11.38 8.27
C LYS A 412 -31.31 10.55 8.67
N LEU A 413 -30.36 10.42 7.75
CA LEU A 413 -29.08 9.78 7.98
C LEU A 413 -28.09 10.83 8.52
N GLN A 414 -27.56 10.60 9.71
CA GLN A 414 -26.54 11.46 10.30
C GLN A 414 -25.17 10.82 10.09
N LEU A 415 -24.34 11.46 9.30
CA LEU A 415 -22.94 11.09 9.08
C LEU A 415 -22.09 12.31 9.39
N SER A 416 -21.05 12.12 10.19
CA SER A 416 -20.13 13.19 10.58
C SER A 416 -18.75 12.62 10.89
N GLY A 417 -17.75 13.49 10.98
CA GLY A 417 -16.43 13.14 11.48
C GLY A 417 -15.89 14.25 12.36
N ASP A 418 -15.13 13.86 13.38
CA ASP A 418 -14.55 14.77 14.38
C ASP A 418 -13.00 14.79 14.35
N ARG A 419 -12.39 13.88 13.57
CA ARG A 419 -10.93 13.70 13.47
C ARG A 419 -10.49 13.52 12.01
N GLY A 420 -11.10 14.28 11.11
CA GLY A 420 -10.82 14.27 9.69
C GLY A 420 -11.56 13.15 8.94
N GLY A 421 -11.02 12.77 7.79
CA GLY A 421 -11.65 11.80 6.90
C GLY A 421 -12.96 12.28 6.30
N TRP A 422 -13.68 11.35 5.66
CA TRP A 422 -15.01 11.57 5.12
C TRP A 422 -15.72 10.24 4.82
N ILE A 423 -17.05 10.27 4.84
CA ILE A 423 -17.91 9.17 4.36
C ILE A 423 -18.70 9.70 3.16
N MET A 424 -18.57 9.02 2.02
CA MET A 424 -19.25 9.38 0.77
C MET A 424 -20.25 8.28 0.37
N PRO A 425 -21.57 8.53 0.46
CA PRO A 425 -22.57 7.57 -0.01
C PRO A 425 -22.56 7.44 -1.55
N GLU A 426 -22.68 6.23 -2.09
CA GLU A 426 -22.51 5.99 -3.54
C GLU A 426 -23.69 6.50 -4.40
N ASP A 427 -24.92 6.41 -3.90
CA ASP A 427 -26.13 6.90 -4.59
C ASP A 427 -26.57 8.28 -4.08
N THR A 428 -25.82 9.31 -4.47
CA THR A 428 -26.11 10.70 -4.10
C THR A 428 -27.03 11.44 -5.06
N GLN A 429 -27.30 10.87 -6.24
CA GLN A 429 -28.22 11.45 -7.22
C GLN A 429 -29.66 10.97 -6.96
N ARG A 430 -30.40 11.71 -6.12
CA ARG A 430 -31.86 11.68 -6.14
C ARG A 430 -32.41 13.05 -6.49
N ASP A 431 -33.40 13.07 -7.35
CA ASP A 431 -34.08 14.28 -7.79
C ASP A 431 -34.74 15.00 -6.60
N GLY A 432 -34.46 16.31 -6.48
CA GLY A 432 -35.27 17.24 -5.68
C GLY A 432 -34.75 17.66 -4.30
N THR A 433 -33.72 17.02 -3.72
CA THR A 433 -33.17 17.42 -2.40
C THR A 433 -31.70 17.84 -2.48
N THR A 434 -31.39 19.02 -1.93
CA THR A 434 -30.00 19.51 -1.83
C THR A 434 -29.34 18.88 -0.62
N ARG A 435 -28.42 17.95 -0.86
CA ARG A 435 -27.54 17.34 0.15
C ARG A 435 -26.25 18.14 0.25
N ARG A 436 -25.80 18.42 1.47
CA ARG A 436 -24.65 19.28 1.71
C ARG A 436 -23.68 18.63 2.70
N MET A 437 -22.41 18.52 2.34
CA MET A 437 -21.35 18.19 3.28
C MET A 437 -20.75 19.50 3.79
N VAL A 438 -20.77 19.71 5.11
CA VAL A 438 -20.35 20.96 5.76
C VAL A 438 -19.16 20.68 6.66
N TRP A 439 -18.05 21.39 6.42
CA TRP A 439 -16.92 21.43 7.34
C TRP A 439 -17.07 22.63 8.28
N SER A 440 -17.01 22.39 9.58
CA SER A 440 -16.89 23.46 10.58
C SER A 440 -15.44 23.71 11.00
N ASP A 441 -14.55 22.76 10.70
CA ASP A 441 -13.10 22.84 10.93
C ASP A 441 -12.37 21.95 9.91
N ILE A 442 -11.04 21.88 9.95
CA ILE A 442 -10.22 20.95 9.15
C ILE A 442 -10.66 19.50 9.40
N ASP A 443 -10.85 19.14 10.67
CA ASP A 443 -11.15 17.76 11.07
C ASP A 443 -12.64 17.49 11.36
N HIS A 444 -13.47 18.54 11.39
CA HIS A 444 -14.89 18.43 11.74
C HIS A 444 -15.78 18.64 10.53
N TRP A 445 -16.56 17.62 10.18
CA TRP A 445 -17.52 17.69 9.08
C TRP A 445 -18.81 16.94 9.40
N GLN A 446 -19.90 17.31 8.73
CA GLN A 446 -21.18 16.62 8.81
C GLN A 446 -21.97 16.69 7.50
N TRP A 447 -22.78 15.68 7.25
CA TRP A 447 -23.80 15.72 6.20
C TRP A 447 -25.09 16.38 6.71
N GLU A 448 -25.53 17.42 6.01
CA GLU A 448 -26.82 18.07 6.17
C GLU A 448 -27.78 17.62 5.05
N ASN A 449 -29.06 17.45 5.42
CA ASN A 449 -30.15 17.06 4.52
C ASN A 449 -29.92 15.71 3.79
N LEU A 450 -29.24 14.78 4.45
CA LEU A 450 -29.06 13.43 3.94
C LEU A 450 -30.25 12.55 4.35
N GLU A 451 -31.09 12.19 3.38
CA GLU A 451 -32.22 11.29 3.56
C GLU A 451 -31.87 9.89 3.06
N GLN A 452 -32.16 8.88 3.88
CA GLN A 452 -31.97 7.47 3.55
C GLN A 452 -33.32 6.75 3.51
N PRO A 453 -33.66 6.01 2.43
CA PRO A 453 -34.86 5.20 2.42
C PRO A 453 -34.64 3.95 3.28
N ALA A 454 -35.71 3.24 3.62
CA ALA A 454 -35.55 1.92 4.22
C ALA A 454 -34.75 1.00 3.28
N GLY A 455 -33.80 0.26 3.83
CA GLY A 455 -32.92 -0.63 3.09
C GLY A 455 -31.43 -0.37 3.32
N MET A 456 -30.62 -1.03 2.49
CA MET A 456 -29.15 -0.95 2.52
C MET A 456 -28.66 0.08 1.51
N GLN A 457 -27.67 0.88 1.92
CA GLN A 457 -26.95 1.81 1.06
C GLN A 457 -25.44 1.69 1.32
N SER A 458 -24.66 1.56 0.26
CA SER A 458 -23.20 1.55 0.32
C SER A 458 -22.63 2.97 0.43
N ALA A 459 -21.52 3.10 1.14
CA ALA A 459 -20.75 4.33 1.24
C ALA A 459 -19.26 4.01 1.27
N SER A 460 -18.46 4.75 0.50
CA SER A 460 -17.01 4.71 0.62
C SER A 460 -16.58 5.56 1.81
N LEU A 461 -15.53 5.13 2.50
CA LEU A 461 -14.93 5.91 3.58
C LEU A 461 -13.44 6.12 3.34
N TYR A 462 -13.00 7.30 3.73
CA TYR A 462 -11.61 7.66 3.87
C TYR A 462 -11.41 8.24 5.26
N ALA A 463 -10.33 7.90 5.94
CA ALA A 463 -9.98 8.56 7.18
C ALA A 463 -8.48 8.56 7.39
N ALA A 464 -7.98 9.65 7.95
CA ALA A 464 -6.63 9.71 8.48
C ALA A 464 -6.71 10.38 9.84
N ALA A 465 -6.16 9.72 10.87
CA ALA A 465 -6.32 10.13 12.25
C ALA A 465 -5.04 9.89 13.04
N GLU A 466 -4.80 10.74 14.03
CA GLU A 466 -3.72 10.57 14.98
C GLU A 466 -4.17 9.66 16.14
N MET A 467 -3.37 8.64 16.44
CA MET A 467 -3.58 7.68 17.52
C MET A 467 -2.81 8.09 18.78
N THR A 468 -3.24 7.58 19.94
CA THR A 468 -2.55 7.88 21.21
C THR A 468 -1.22 7.14 21.37
N THR A 469 -1.07 6.00 20.70
CA THR A 469 0.14 5.18 20.72
C THR A 469 0.50 4.73 19.31
N PRO A 470 1.78 4.81 18.91
CA PRO A 470 2.23 4.32 17.61
C PRO A 470 2.07 2.79 17.53
N SER A 471 1.68 2.30 16.36
CA SER A 471 1.62 0.87 16.09
C SER A 471 2.92 0.42 15.44
N HIS A 472 3.48 -0.69 15.88
CA HIS A 472 4.73 -1.22 15.31
C HIS A 472 4.78 -2.74 15.44
N ALA A 473 5.39 -3.38 14.45
CA ALA A 473 5.73 -4.79 14.47
C ALA A 473 7.25 -4.92 14.38
N ARG A 474 7.86 -5.59 15.36
CA ARG A 474 9.30 -5.85 15.39
C ARG A 474 9.54 -7.35 15.47
N ALA A 475 10.53 -7.85 14.76
CA ALA A 475 10.91 -9.25 14.80
C ALA A 475 12.41 -9.47 14.72
N SER A 476 12.87 -10.63 15.19
CA SER A 476 14.23 -11.13 14.99
C SER A 476 14.18 -12.56 14.45
N PHE A 477 15.23 -12.96 13.72
CA PHE A 477 15.45 -14.35 13.35
C PHE A 477 16.02 -15.12 14.54
N GLU A 478 15.45 -16.28 14.81
CA GLU A 478 15.78 -17.15 15.92
C GLU A 478 15.96 -18.60 15.44
N ARG A 479 16.23 -19.52 16.38
CA ARG A 479 16.52 -20.94 16.08
C ARG A 479 15.44 -21.70 15.32
N SER A 480 14.19 -21.28 15.39
CA SER A 480 13.05 -21.99 14.79
C SER A 480 12.39 -21.22 13.65
N GLY A 481 12.85 -20.01 13.33
CA GLY A 481 12.18 -19.10 12.41
C GLY A 481 12.19 -17.69 12.97
N ILE A 482 11.02 -17.05 13.04
CA ILE A 482 10.88 -15.63 13.38
C ILE A 482 10.08 -15.49 14.67
N VAL A 483 10.57 -14.61 15.55
CA VAL A 483 9.88 -14.23 16.79
C VAL A 483 9.80 -12.71 16.85
N GLY A 484 8.70 -12.17 17.34
CA GLY A 484 8.51 -10.74 17.39
C GLY A 484 7.44 -10.27 18.36
N THR A 485 7.23 -8.96 18.35
CA THR A 485 6.24 -8.25 19.17
C THR A 485 5.43 -7.30 18.29
N LEU A 486 4.11 -7.33 18.47
CA LEU A 486 3.14 -6.43 17.86
C LEU A 486 2.59 -5.50 18.95
N SER A 487 2.69 -4.20 18.74
CA SER A 487 2.08 -3.19 19.59
C SER A 487 0.94 -2.49 18.84
N LEU A 488 -0.25 -2.48 19.45
CA LEU A 488 -1.46 -1.87 18.92
C LEU A 488 -2.08 -0.89 19.93
N PRO A 489 -2.91 0.06 19.47
CA PRO A 489 -3.74 0.87 20.35
C PRO A 489 -4.60 0.02 21.30
N ALA A 490 -4.84 0.55 22.50
CA ALA A 490 -5.59 -0.15 23.53
C ALA A 490 -7.00 -0.56 23.06
N GLY A 491 -7.39 -1.80 23.37
CA GLY A 491 -8.71 -2.35 23.01
C GLY A 491 -8.76 -3.07 21.66
N LEU A 492 -7.69 -3.03 20.87
CA LEU A 492 -7.57 -3.80 19.63
C LEU A 492 -6.84 -5.13 19.87
N SER A 493 -7.28 -6.16 19.16
CA SER A 493 -6.65 -7.49 19.16
C SER A 493 -6.46 -7.97 17.74
N ALA A 494 -5.27 -8.48 17.42
CA ALA A 494 -4.97 -9.08 16.13
C ALA A 494 -5.55 -10.49 16.03
N SER A 495 -6.03 -10.84 14.84
CA SER A 495 -6.53 -12.16 14.48
C SER A 495 -6.13 -12.49 13.04
N ASP A 496 -6.06 -13.79 12.72
CA ASP A 496 -5.70 -14.28 11.39
C ASP A 496 -4.46 -13.60 10.76
N PRO A 497 -3.31 -13.59 11.45
CA PRO A 497 -2.13 -12.85 11.01
C PRO A 497 -1.30 -13.63 9.97
N VAL A 498 -0.77 -12.90 8.99
CA VAL A 498 0.10 -13.43 7.92
C VAL A 498 1.24 -12.45 7.66
N ILE A 499 2.47 -12.96 7.58
CA ILE A 499 3.61 -12.19 7.07
C ILE A 499 3.67 -12.37 5.57
N VAL A 500 3.76 -11.27 4.85
CA VAL A 500 3.95 -11.24 3.40
C VAL A 500 5.25 -10.50 3.10
N THR A 501 6.09 -11.10 2.26
CA THR A 501 7.37 -10.54 1.84
C THR A 501 7.40 -10.44 0.31
N PRO A 502 8.43 -9.82 -0.28
CA PRO A 502 8.65 -9.87 -1.72
C PRO A 502 8.73 -11.29 -2.32
N SER A 503 9.00 -12.32 -1.52
CA SER A 503 9.35 -13.66 -2.03
C SER A 503 8.46 -14.78 -1.53
N GLY A 504 7.47 -14.46 -0.69
CA GLY A 504 6.49 -15.44 -0.25
C GLY A 504 5.67 -14.94 0.93
N ARG A 505 5.03 -15.87 1.62
CA ARG A 505 4.21 -15.59 2.80
C ARG A 505 4.32 -16.68 3.85
N MET A 506 4.05 -16.33 5.09
CA MET A 506 4.11 -17.24 6.25
C MET A 506 2.93 -17.02 7.18
N ALA A 507 2.40 -18.11 7.72
CA ALA A 507 1.44 -18.05 8.81
C ALA A 507 2.11 -17.56 10.08
N VAL A 508 1.36 -16.83 10.90
CA VAL A 508 1.83 -16.31 12.18
C VAL A 508 0.89 -16.75 13.28
N THR A 509 1.43 -17.02 14.46
CA THR A 509 0.64 -17.15 15.68
C THR A 509 0.94 -15.96 16.58
N ILE A 510 -0.09 -15.21 16.99
CA ILE A 510 0.02 -14.07 17.92
C ILE A 510 -0.68 -14.44 19.23
N ASP A 511 -0.02 -14.20 20.36
CA ASP A 511 -0.59 -14.36 21.69
C ASP A 511 -1.34 -13.10 22.18
N GLN A 512 -2.04 -13.20 23.31
CA GLN A 512 -2.78 -12.06 23.89
C GLN A 512 -1.88 -10.90 24.37
N SER A 513 -0.57 -11.13 24.52
CA SER A 513 0.40 -10.11 24.92
C SER A 513 1.00 -9.38 23.71
N GLY A 514 0.64 -9.78 22.49
CA GLY A 514 1.20 -9.26 21.25
C GLY A 514 2.52 -9.91 20.84
N ASN A 515 3.02 -10.92 21.55
CA ASN A 515 4.16 -11.68 21.06
C ASN A 515 3.72 -12.61 19.95
N PHE A 516 4.55 -12.74 18.93
CA PHE A 516 4.23 -13.57 17.78
C PHE A 516 5.40 -14.43 17.34
N THR A 517 5.06 -15.56 16.75
CA THR A 517 6.03 -16.53 16.25
C THR A 517 5.59 -17.07 14.90
N SER A 518 6.56 -17.32 14.02
CA SER A 518 6.38 -18.03 12.76
C SER A 518 7.54 -19.01 12.59
N GLN A 519 7.24 -20.30 12.48
CA GLN A 519 8.25 -21.33 12.29
C GLN A 519 8.71 -21.35 10.83
N SER A 520 9.93 -21.82 10.57
CA SER A 520 10.42 -21.92 9.19
C SER A 520 9.58 -22.84 8.30
N SER A 521 8.80 -23.76 8.89
CA SER A 521 7.83 -24.62 8.21
C SER A 521 6.47 -23.95 7.93
N ASP A 522 6.18 -22.78 8.50
CA ASP A 522 4.88 -22.12 8.39
C ASP A 522 4.72 -21.34 7.06
N VAL A 523 5.52 -21.70 6.05
CA VAL A 523 5.47 -21.11 4.71
C VAL A 523 4.17 -21.50 4.02
N LEU A 524 3.41 -20.49 3.61
CA LEU A 524 2.16 -20.66 2.91
C LEU A 524 2.41 -20.69 1.39
N THR A 525 1.70 -21.58 0.68
CA THR A 525 1.85 -21.77 -0.77
C THR A 525 0.50 -21.65 -1.50
N GLY A 526 0.54 -21.38 -2.81
CA GLY A 526 -0.64 -21.34 -3.68
C GLY A 526 -1.55 -20.15 -3.38
N ASP A 527 -2.81 -20.44 -3.02
CA ASP A 527 -3.86 -19.46 -2.66
C ASP A 527 -4.21 -19.51 -1.15
N SER A 528 -3.43 -20.24 -0.34
CA SER A 528 -3.65 -20.34 1.12
C SER A 528 -3.10 -19.13 1.89
N PHE A 529 -3.94 -18.53 2.74
CA PHE A 529 -3.59 -17.43 3.63
C PHE A 529 -3.56 -17.80 5.12
N PHE A 530 -4.06 -19.00 5.48
CA PHE A 530 -4.16 -19.46 6.86
C PHE A 530 -3.67 -20.89 7.00
N SER A 531 -3.13 -21.24 8.16
CA SER A 531 -2.58 -22.58 8.45
C SER A 531 -3.64 -23.66 8.70
N ASP A 532 -4.91 -23.27 8.90
CA ASP A 532 -5.98 -24.18 9.32
C ASP A 532 -6.64 -24.92 8.15
N GLY A 533 -6.83 -26.23 8.30
CA GLY A 533 -7.46 -27.08 7.28
C GLY A 533 -8.98 -26.93 7.15
N LEU A 534 -9.64 -26.27 8.10
CA LEU A 534 -11.08 -25.94 8.05
C LEU A 534 -11.24 -24.45 8.38
N LEU A 535 -11.51 -23.66 7.35
CA LEU A 535 -11.76 -22.22 7.51
C LEU A 535 -13.19 -21.98 8.00
N THR A 536 -13.35 -21.01 8.89
CA THR A 536 -14.66 -20.43 9.20
C THR A 536 -15.18 -19.60 8.03
N ASP A 537 -16.49 -19.31 8.01
CA ASP A 537 -17.09 -18.42 7.00
C ASP A 537 -16.37 -17.05 7.02
N GLU A 538 -16.05 -16.53 8.21
CA GLU A 538 -15.31 -15.28 8.37
C GLU A 538 -13.88 -15.37 7.80
N GLN A 539 -13.15 -16.46 8.09
CA GLN A 539 -11.82 -16.68 7.51
C GLN A 539 -11.86 -16.86 5.98
N THR A 540 -12.93 -17.44 5.44
CA THR A 540 -13.13 -17.57 3.98
C THR A 540 -13.25 -16.18 3.34
N ASN A 541 -14.08 -15.31 3.92
CA ASN A 541 -14.24 -13.93 3.43
C ASN A 541 -12.95 -13.14 3.57
N ARG A 542 -12.21 -13.34 4.68
CA ARG A 542 -10.89 -12.70 4.89
C ARG A 542 -9.86 -13.17 3.87
N ALA A 543 -9.85 -14.46 3.50
CA ALA A 543 -8.97 -15.01 2.48
C ALA A 543 -9.27 -14.41 1.09
N GLU A 544 -10.54 -14.17 0.75
CA GLU A 544 -10.93 -13.53 -0.51
C GLU A 544 -10.40 -12.10 -0.62
N VAL A 545 -10.48 -11.32 0.46
CA VAL A 545 -9.90 -9.97 0.51
C VAL A 545 -8.37 -10.02 0.31
N LEU A 546 -7.68 -10.93 0.99
CA LEU A 546 -6.23 -11.10 0.82
C LEU A 546 -5.85 -11.58 -0.59
N SER A 547 -6.63 -12.51 -1.17
CA SER A 547 -6.45 -12.94 -2.56
C SER A 547 -6.63 -11.78 -3.54
N SER A 548 -7.66 -10.95 -3.34
CA SER A 548 -7.88 -9.76 -4.18
C SER A 548 -6.71 -8.77 -4.15
N LEU A 549 -6.00 -8.70 -3.01
CA LEU A 549 -4.83 -7.86 -2.83
C LEU A 549 -3.58 -8.45 -3.50
N PHE A 550 -3.28 -9.73 -3.24
CA PHE A 550 -1.99 -10.34 -3.62
C PHE A 550 -2.02 -11.12 -4.96
N GLU A 551 -3.19 -11.53 -5.44
CA GLU A 551 -3.34 -12.44 -6.58
C GLU A 551 -4.08 -11.79 -7.77
N SER A 552 -4.28 -10.47 -7.74
CA SER A 552 -4.90 -9.71 -8.84
C SER A 552 -4.19 -9.97 -10.18
N SER A 553 -4.99 -10.31 -11.21
CA SER A 553 -4.49 -10.71 -12.53
C SER A 553 -3.88 -9.57 -13.36
N GLU A 554 -4.26 -8.33 -13.07
CA GLU A 554 -3.78 -7.15 -13.80
C GLU A 554 -2.50 -6.56 -13.17
N ASN A 555 -2.38 -6.60 -11.84
CA ASN A 555 -1.21 -6.09 -11.13
C ASN A 555 -1.19 -6.62 -9.68
N PRO A 556 -0.61 -7.80 -9.40
CA PRO A 556 -0.59 -8.34 -8.04
C PRO A 556 0.22 -7.41 -7.14
N PHE A 557 -0.38 -6.94 -6.04
CA PHE A 557 0.36 -6.16 -5.07
C PHE A 557 1.37 -7.08 -4.39
N VAL A 558 2.63 -6.66 -4.31
CA VAL A 558 3.59 -7.33 -3.47
C VAL A 558 4.34 -6.27 -2.67
N PRO A 559 4.39 -6.39 -1.34
CA PRO A 559 5.08 -5.40 -0.53
C PRO A 559 6.57 -5.39 -0.88
N ASN A 560 7.18 -4.21 -0.81
CA ASN A 560 8.61 -4.02 -1.07
C ASN A 560 9.47 -4.53 0.09
N GLU A 561 8.89 -4.56 1.29
CA GLU A 561 9.50 -5.00 2.53
C GLU A 561 8.62 -6.04 3.23
N PRO A 562 9.17 -6.86 4.14
CA PRO A 562 8.37 -7.75 4.96
C PRO A 562 7.27 -6.97 5.70
N THR A 563 6.03 -7.39 5.56
CA THR A 563 4.85 -6.70 6.10
C THR A 563 3.95 -7.71 6.82
N LEU A 564 3.50 -7.38 8.02
CA LEU A 564 2.53 -8.16 8.79
C LEU A 564 1.11 -7.66 8.47
N TYR A 565 0.29 -8.56 7.94
CA TYR A 565 -1.15 -8.35 7.71
C TYR A 565 -1.94 -9.09 8.77
N PHE A 566 -2.97 -8.46 9.35
CA PHE A 566 -3.82 -9.08 10.35
C PHE A 566 -5.16 -8.37 10.46
N TRP A 567 -6.15 -9.06 11.01
CA TRP A 567 -7.50 -8.55 11.17
C TRP A 567 -7.75 -8.07 12.60
N THR A 568 -8.42 -6.92 12.73
CA THR A 568 -8.83 -6.32 13.99
C THR A 568 -10.30 -5.90 13.93
N PRO A 569 -10.96 -5.59 15.06
CA PRO A 569 -12.17 -4.77 15.04
C PRO A 569 -11.92 -3.42 14.34
N PRO A 570 -12.96 -2.74 13.81
CA PRO A 570 -12.82 -1.43 13.20
C PRO A 570 -12.16 -0.44 14.16
N TRP A 571 -11.20 0.33 13.65
CA TRP A 571 -10.53 1.36 14.42
C TRP A 571 -11.46 2.55 14.59
N ASP A 572 -11.44 3.17 15.77
CA ASP A 572 -12.08 4.45 15.99
C ASP A 572 -11.25 5.55 15.33
N LEU A 573 -11.70 6.00 14.17
CA LEU A 573 -11.09 7.04 13.37
C LEU A 573 -11.84 8.38 13.49
N GLY A 574 -12.73 8.52 14.48
CA GLY A 574 -13.56 9.70 14.65
C GLY A 574 -14.67 9.84 13.62
N LEU A 575 -15.00 8.76 12.91
CA LEU A 575 -16.14 8.69 11.99
C LEU A 575 -17.41 8.29 12.75
N ASN A 576 -18.44 9.12 12.62
CA ASN A 576 -19.71 8.96 13.32
C ASN A 576 -20.82 8.56 12.34
N TYR A 577 -21.57 7.53 12.73
CA TYR A 577 -22.74 7.01 12.02
C TYR A 577 -24.02 7.34 12.80
N SER A 578 -25.19 7.10 12.20
CA SER A 578 -26.49 7.38 12.85
C SER A 578 -26.57 6.78 14.26
N ARG A 579 -26.97 7.60 15.24
CA ARG A 579 -26.94 7.27 16.69
C ARG A 579 -27.67 5.99 17.09
N ASP A 580 -28.67 5.58 16.32
CA ASP A 580 -29.49 4.40 16.59
C ASP A 580 -29.00 3.13 15.86
N SER A 581 -27.84 3.20 15.20
CA SER A 581 -27.27 2.11 14.42
C SER A 581 -26.31 1.26 15.24
N LEU A 582 -26.47 -0.06 15.20
CA LEU A 582 -25.46 -0.99 15.73
C LEU A 582 -24.26 -1.03 14.78
N LEU A 583 -23.08 -0.64 15.27
CA LEU A 583 -21.83 -0.72 14.51
C LEU A 583 -21.24 -2.13 14.62
N THR A 584 -20.95 -2.75 13.48
CA THR A 584 -20.19 -3.99 13.34
C THR A 584 -19.16 -3.83 12.23
N GLY A 585 -18.12 -4.66 12.21
CA GLY A 585 -17.13 -4.56 11.14
C GLY A 585 -15.85 -5.31 11.40
N SER A 586 -14.91 -5.14 10.47
CA SER A 586 -13.53 -5.61 10.59
C SER A 586 -12.58 -4.61 9.93
N ALA A 587 -11.32 -4.66 10.34
CA ALA A 587 -10.24 -3.88 9.77
C ALA A 587 -9.07 -4.80 9.43
N LEU A 588 -8.69 -4.85 8.16
CA LEU A 588 -7.43 -5.43 7.72
C LEU A 588 -6.34 -4.38 7.96
N VAL A 589 -5.36 -4.71 8.81
CA VAL A 589 -4.23 -3.83 9.12
C VAL A 589 -3.02 -4.32 8.34
N SER A 590 -2.30 -3.40 7.69
CA SER A 590 -1.01 -3.65 7.05
C SER A 590 0.07 -2.85 7.79
N LEU A 591 1.05 -3.56 8.35
CA LEU A 591 2.09 -2.96 9.20
C LEU A 591 3.48 -3.48 8.77
N PRO A 592 4.40 -2.60 8.33
CA PRO A 592 5.78 -2.99 8.04
C PRO A 592 6.43 -3.73 9.21
N LEU A 593 7.21 -4.75 8.90
CA LEU A 593 7.90 -5.57 9.88
C LEU A 593 9.35 -5.12 10.00
N SER A 594 9.65 -4.41 11.08
CA SER A 594 11.01 -3.98 11.39
C SER A 594 11.84 -5.17 11.91
N LEU A 595 12.90 -5.52 11.17
CA LEU A 595 13.79 -6.62 11.52
C LEU A 595 14.93 -6.12 12.41
N ASN A 596 15.00 -6.64 13.63
CA ASN A 596 16.08 -6.39 14.56
C ASN A 596 17.21 -7.41 14.36
N PRO A 597 18.45 -7.04 14.74
CA PRO A 597 19.53 -7.99 14.82
C PRO A 597 19.15 -9.22 15.67
N PRO A 598 19.58 -10.42 15.27
CA PRO A 598 19.26 -11.66 15.97
C PRO A 598 19.83 -11.66 17.39
N SER A 599 19.03 -12.13 18.35
CA SER A 599 19.42 -12.22 19.76
C SER A 599 20.19 -13.51 20.08
N THR A 600 20.17 -14.48 19.16
CA THR A 600 20.81 -15.78 19.32
C THR A 600 21.96 -15.98 18.34
N GLU A 601 22.93 -16.83 18.73
CA GLU A 601 24.09 -17.16 17.89
C GLU A 601 23.68 -17.98 16.66
N THR A 602 22.67 -18.84 16.81
CA THR A 602 22.19 -19.77 15.78
C THR A 602 20.79 -19.38 15.34
N LEU A 603 20.58 -19.22 14.03
CA LEU A 603 19.31 -18.75 13.48
C LEU A 603 18.90 -19.53 12.23
N VAL A 604 17.61 -19.48 11.93
CA VAL A 604 17.03 -20.00 10.70
C VAL A 604 16.40 -18.85 9.92
N ILE A 605 16.73 -18.73 8.64
CA ILE A 605 16.14 -17.77 7.71
C ILE A 605 15.13 -18.53 6.84
N PRO A 606 13.81 -18.30 7.02
CA PRO A 606 12.79 -18.94 6.21
C PRO A 606 12.79 -18.46 4.76
N ALA A 607 12.28 -19.29 3.85
CA ALA A 607 12.30 -19.01 2.41
C ALA A 607 11.67 -17.67 1.99
N PRO A 608 10.54 -17.20 2.58
CA PRO A 608 9.99 -15.91 2.22
C PRO A 608 10.93 -14.73 2.48
N PHE A 609 11.91 -14.83 3.37
CA PHE A 609 12.85 -13.76 3.67
C PHE A 609 14.12 -13.79 2.81
N LEU A 610 14.18 -14.65 1.80
CA LEU A 610 15.34 -14.83 0.94
C LEU A 610 15.00 -14.49 -0.52
N PRO A 611 14.88 -13.20 -0.87
CA PRO A 611 14.61 -12.81 -2.24
C PRO A 611 15.74 -13.23 -3.17
N TYR A 612 15.37 -13.69 -4.36
CA TYR A 612 16.33 -14.19 -5.32
C TYR A 612 16.09 -13.65 -6.72
N ARG A 613 17.19 -13.51 -7.47
CA ARG A 613 17.19 -13.11 -8.87
C ARG A 613 18.12 -14.00 -9.67
N GLU A 614 17.84 -14.12 -10.97
CA GLU A 614 18.77 -14.76 -11.88
C GLU A 614 19.98 -13.85 -12.11
N VAL A 615 21.18 -14.42 -12.03
CA VAL A 615 22.47 -13.76 -12.25
C VAL A 615 23.27 -14.51 -13.31
N PRO A 616 24.27 -13.89 -13.93
CA PRO A 616 25.17 -14.60 -14.84
C PRO A 616 25.77 -15.85 -14.18
N SER A 617 25.89 -16.92 -14.96
CA SER A 617 26.54 -18.15 -14.53
C SER A 617 28.02 -17.88 -14.19
N PRO A 618 28.65 -18.65 -13.28
CA PRO A 618 30.10 -18.56 -13.06
C PRO A 618 30.92 -18.69 -14.34
N ASP A 619 30.42 -19.44 -15.32
CA ASP A 619 31.03 -19.63 -16.64
C ASP A 619 30.87 -18.42 -17.58
N GLY A 620 30.23 -17.34 -17.12
CA GLY A 620 29.99 -16.11 -17.89
C GLY A 620 28.75 -16.14 -18.79
N GLU A 621 27.97 -17.22 -18.78
CA GLU A 621 26.70 -17.28 -19.50
C GLU A 621 25.69 -16.27 -18.92
N MET A 622 25.03 -15.53 -19.81
CA MET A 622 23.99 -14.58 -19.42
C MET A 622 22.76 -15.31 -18.88
N PRO A 623 21.97 -14.67 -18.00
CA PRO A 623 20.69 -15.21 -17.52
C PRO A 623 19.83 -15.71 -18.68
N SER A 624 19.34 -16.95 -18.58
CA SER A 624 18.48 -17.57 -19.59
C SER A 624 17.05 -17.05 -19.54
N GLY A 625 16.69 -16.32 -18.48
CA GLY A 625 15.37 -15.78 -18.22
C GLY A 625 14.37 -16.86 -17.82
N VAL A 626 14.83 -18.01 -17.32
CA VAL A 626 13.95 -19.10 -16.88
C VAL A 626 13.15 -18.66 -15.65
N TYR A 627 13.69 -17.72 -14.89
CA TYR A 627 12.95 -17.01 -13.85
C TYR A 627 12.82 -15.53 -14.22
N ASP A 628 11.60 -15.06 -14.41
CA ASP A 628 11.33 -13.62 -14.60
C ASP A 628 11.22 -12.97 -13.21
N TYR A 629 12.27 -12.27 -12.78
CA TYR A 629 12.28 -11.63 -11.45
C TYR A 629 11.24 -10.52 -11.31
N ARG A 630 10.86 -9.86 -12.41
CA ARG A 630 9.89 -8.75 -12.39
C ARG A 630 8.48 -9.29 -12.18
N LYS A 631 8.17 -10.40 -12.85
CA LYS A 631 6.90 -11.13 -12.68
C LYS A 631 6.91 -12.13 -11.54
N ARG A 632 8.09 -12.40 -10.96
CA ARG A 632 8.36 -13.42 -9.93
C ARG A 632 7.86 -14.81 -10.31
N GLN A 633 7.95 -15.11 -11.60
CA GLN A 633 7.37 -16.33 -12.19
C GLN A 633 8.43 -17.09 -12.98
N TRP A 634 8.48 -18.38 -12.71
CA TRP A 634 9.17 -19.35 -13.55
C TRP A 634 8.49 -19.45 -14.91
N GLN A 635 9.27 -19.43 -15.97
CA GLN A 635 8.79 -19.51 -17.34
C GLN A 635 8.70 -20.96 -17.80
N GLU A 636 7.69 -21.26 -18.62
CA GLU A 636 7.59 -22.56 -19.28
C GLU A 636 8.72 -22.75 -20.29
N ARG A 637 9.32 -23.95 -20.30
CA ARG A 637 10.43 -24.29 -21.19
C ARG A 637 10.15 -25.57 -21.95
N SER A 638 10.57 -25.58 -23.21
CA SER A 638 10.47 -26.72 -24.14
C SER A 638 11.85 -27.29 -24.51
N GLY A 639 12.91 -26.89 -23.80
CA GLY A 639 14.26 -27.39 -24.04
C GLY A 639 15.19 -27.20 -22.84
N PRO A 640 16.39 -27.82 -22.86
CA PRO A 640 17.36 -27.70 -21.80
C PRO A 640 17.66 -26.24 -21.49
N SER A 641 17.68 -25.89 -20.21
CA SER A 641 17.88 -24.54 -19.72
C SER A 641 18.67 -24.57 -18.41
N THR A 642 19.51 -23.56 -18.21
CA THR A 642 20.27 -23.35 -16.97
C THR A 642 19.83 -22.06 -16.31
N ALA A 643 19.89 -21.99 -14.99
CA ALA A 643 19.62 -20.77 -14.24
C ALA A 643 20.55 -20.70 -13.04
N THR A 644 21.24 -19.57 -12.86
CA THR A 644 22.00 -19.30 -11.63
C THR A 644 21.21 -18.28 -10.82
N LEU A 645 20.73 -18.69 -9.65
CA LEU A 645 19.98 -17.84 -8.74
C LEU A 645 20.88 -17.32 -7.64
N ARG A 646 20.78 -16.04 -7.32
CA ARG A 646 21.41 -15.42 -6.16
C ARG A 646 20.33 -15.03 -5.16
N PHE A 647 20.31 -15.69 -4.01
CA PHE A 647 19.47 -15.40 -2.85
C PHE A 647 20.16 -14.36 -1.98
N GLN A 648 19.44 -13.31 -1.60
CA GLN A 648 19.95 -12.25 -0.76
C GLN A 648 19.57 -12.52 0.70
N VAL A 649 20.57 -12.60 1.58
CA VAL A 649 20.36 -12.62 3.03
C VAL A 649 19.95 -11.21 3.48
N PRO A 650 18.95 -11.06 4.36
CA PRO A 650 18.57 -9.76 4.92
C PRO A 650 19.76 -9.09 5.63
N PRO A 651 20.10 -7.83 5.29
CA PRO A 651 21.28 -7.16 5.83
C PRO A 651 21.21 -6.93 7.35
N GLU A 652 20.00 -6.89 7.93
CA GLU A 652 19.75 -6.66 9.36
C GLU A 652 20.30 -7.79 10.24
N ILE A 653 20.55 -8.97 9.67
CA ILE A 653 21.12 -10.14 10.37
C ILE A 653 22.63 -9.93 10.64
N GLY A 654 23.26 -9.03 9.89
CA GLY A 654 24.71 -8.80 9.93
C GLY A 654 25.50 -9.94 9.30
N PRO A 655 26.85 -9.93 9.41
CA PRO A 655 27.70 -10.97 8.85
C PRO A 655 27.40 -12.35 9.45
N ILE A 656 27.02 -13.29 8.60
CA ILE A 656 26.70 -14.67 9.00
C ILE A 656 27.61 -15.70 8.35
N ARG A 657 27.68 -16.87 8.98
CA ARG A 657 28.26 -18.09 8.41
C ARG A 657 27.19 -19.16 8.27
N LEU A 658 26.93 -19.59 7.04
CA LEU A 658 25.97 -20.66 6.75
C LEU A 658 26.46 -22.00 7.29
N ARG A 659 25.52 -22.83 7.76
CA ARG A 659 25.77 -24.17 8.30
C ARG A 659 25.06 -25.26 7.50
N GLU A 660 23.81 -24.98 7.16
CA GLU A 660 22.96 -25.87 6.39
C GLU A 660 22.12 -25.00 5.47
N ALA A 661 21.79 -25.55 4.32
CA ALA A 661 20.74 -24.98 3.51
C ALA A 661 19.86 -26.10 2.93
N ARG A 662 18.58 -25.79 2.78
CA ARG A 662 17.57 -26.74 2.32
C ARG A 662 16.79 -26.11 1.20
N ILE A 663 16.83 -26.73 0.04
CA ILE A 663 16.05 -26.30 -1.12
C ILE A 663 14.91 -27.29 -1.31
N THR A 664 13.70 -26.75 -1.42
CA THR A 664 12.50 -27.46 -1.85
C THR A 664 12.05 -26.91 -3.20
N ILE A 665 11.86 -27.79 -4.18
CA ILE A 665 11.49 -27.44 -5.57
C ILE A 665 10.23 -28.20 -5.92
N LYS A 666 9.22 -27.50 -6.44
CA LYS A 666 8.02 -28.10 -7.01
C LYS A 666 8.08 -28.04 -8.53
N VAL A 667 7.97 -29.18 -9.20
CA VAL A 667 8.13 -29.31 -10.65
C VAL A 667 6.83 -29.79 -11.31
N ILE A 668 6.45 -29.13 -12.41
CA ILE A 668 5.34 -29.50 -13.29
C ILE A 668 5.88 -29.87 -14.68
N GLY A 669 5.35 -30.97 -15.24
CA GLY A 669 5.64 -31.41 -16.61
C GLY A 669 6.87 -32.31 -16.74
N PRO A 670 7.15 -32.82 -17.96
CA PRO A 670 8.20 -33.80 -18.22
C PRO A 670 9.58 -33.13 -18.35
N MET A 671 10.20 -32.79 -17.22
CA MET A 671 11.51 -32.12 -17.20
C MET A 671 12.68 -33.03 -17.62
N GLY A 672 12.58 -34.34 -17.44
CA GLY A 672 13.63 -35.30 -17.82
C GLY A 672 14.81 -35.34 -16.84
N LEU A 673 15.48 -34.21 -16.64
CA LEU A 673 16.62 -34.08 -15.72
C LEU A 673 16.54 -32.75 -14.97
N LEU A 674 16.75 -32.80 -13.66
CA LEU A 674 17.02 -31.64 -12.84
C LEU A 674 18.30 -31.86 -12.05
N GLN A 675 19.20 -30.90 -12.07
CA GLN A 675 20.41 -30.91 -11.27
C GLN A 675 20.57 -29.59 -10.52
N VAL A 676 20.78 -29.69 -9.21
CA VAL A 676 21.16 -28.59 -8.33
C VAL A 676 22.66 -28.69 -8.09
N SER A 677 23.36 -27.57 -8.29
CA SER A 677 24.81 -27.46 -8.11
C SER A 677 25.14 -26.23 -7.26
N GLY A 678 26.14 -26.38 -6.38
CA GLY A 678 26.77 -25.27 -5.67
C GLY A 678 27.93 -24.69 -6.47
N ILE A 679 28.51 -23.60 -5.99
CA ILE A 679 29.67 -22.95 -6.62
C ILE A 679 30.81 -22.97 -5.62
N GLN A 680 31.96 -23.52 -6.02
CA GLN A 680 33.20 -23.54 -5.24
C GLN A 680 34.33 -23.02 -6.13
N ASP A 681 35.06 -22.00 -5.69
CA ASP A 681 36.17 -21.38 -6.45
C ASP A 681 35.78 -21.04 -7.91
N GLY A 682 34.55 -20.58 -8.11
CA GLY A 682 34.01 -20.26 -9.45
C GLY A 682 33.64 -21.46 -10.31
N THR A 683 33.74 -22.69 -9.80
CA THR A 683 33.40 -23.93 -10.52
C THR A 683 32.09 -24.52 -10.00
N LEU A 684 31.26 -25.05 -10.91
CA LEU A 684 30.01 -25.73 -10.56
C LEU A 684 30.27 -27.13 -9.99
N VAL A 685 29.80 -27.37 -8.77
CA VAL A 685 29.91 -28.68 -8.10
C VAL A 685 28.52 -29.28 -7.93
N PRO A 686 28.23 -30.46 -8.52
CA PRO A 686 26.92 -31.08 -8.43
C PRO A 686 26.60 -31.50 -6.99
N VAL A 687 25.44 -31.08 -6.49
CA VAL A 687 24.98 -31.41 -5.13
C VAL A 687 23.97 -32.54 -5.20
N LYS A 688 22.99 -32.43 -6.10
CA LYS A 688 21.97 -33.46 -6.33
C LYS A 688 21.45 -33.42 -7.75
N SER A 689 21.14 -34.60 -8.29
CA SER A 689 20.47 -34.75 -9.58
C SER A 689 19.29 -35.71 -9.45
N TRP A 690 18.21 -35.41 -10.16
CA TRP A 690 16.99 -36.20 -10.26
C TRP A 690 16.68 -36.47 -11.74
N THR A 691 16.32 -37.71 -12.04
CA THR A 691 15.81 -38.12 -13.36
C THR A 691 14.28 -38.20 -13.30
N ASP A 692 13.62 -37.63 -14.30
CA ASP A 692 12.16 -37.52 -14.43
C ASP A 692 11.46 -37.00 -13.15
N PRO A 693 11.89 -35.85 -12.57
CA PRO A 693 11.30 -35.32 -11.34
C PRO A 693 9.84 -34.88 -11.58
N ALA A 694 8.97 -35.18 -10.62
CA ALA A 694 7.58 -34.76 -10.63
C ALA A 694 7.10 -34.42 -9.21
N GLY A 695 6.32 -33.34 -9.07
CA GLY A 695 5.82 -32.89 -7.78
C GLY A 695 6.89 -32.18 -6.96
N GLU A 696 6.81 -32.31 -5.64
CA GLU A 696 7.71 -31.66 -4.69
C GLU A 696 8.90 -32.55 -4.36
N ILE A 697 10.10 -31.99 -4.48
CA ILE A 697 11.38 -32.64 -4.18
C ILE A 697 12.23 -31.71 -3.32
N TYR A 698 13.16 -32.27 -2.55
CA TYR A 698 14.04 -31.48 -1.69
C TYR A 698 15.48 -31.98 -1.72
N VAL A 699 16.41 -31.07 -1.45
CA VAL A 699 17.84 -31.35 -1.22
C VAL A 699 18.31 -30.56 -0.01
N GLN A 700 19.14 -31.20 0.80
CA GLN A 700 19.84 -30.58 1.92
C GLN A 700 21.34 -30.68 1.66
N TRP A 701 22.04 -29.58 1.89
CA TRP A 701 23.51 -29.50 1.83
C TRP A 701 24.08 -28.91 3.12
N ASP A 702 25.16 -29.50 3.58
CA ASP A 702 25.86 -29.15 4.82
C ASP A 702 27.38 -29.02 4.61
N ASN A 703 27.85 -29.13 3.35
CA ASN A 703 29.25 -28.95 3.01
C ASN A 703 29.65 -27.46 3.11
N PRO A 704 30.52 -27.08 4.07
CA PRO A 704 30.88 -25.68 4.28
C PRO A 704 31.51 -25.01 3.05
N ASP A 705 32.23 -25.78 2.23
CA ASP A 705 32.92 -25.25 1.04
C ASP A 705 31.95 -24.85 -0.09
N LEU A 706 30.68 -25.27 -0.01
CA LEU A 706 29.62 -24.93 -0.96
C LEU A 706 28.59 -23.95 -0.38
N LEU A 707 28.81 -23.51 0.87
CA LEU A 707 27.92 -22.61 1.62
C LEU A 707 28.54 -21.21 1.80
N GLU A 708 29.36 -20.79 0.84
CA GLU A 708 29.98 -19.46 0.84
C GLU A 708 28.99 -18.39 0.38
N LEU A 709 29.03 -17.26 1.07
CA LEU A 709 28.33 -16.04 0.70
C LEU A 709 29.28 -15.12 -0.08
N ASP A 710 28.77 -14.39 -1.05
CA ASP A 710 29.53 -13.31 -1.68
C ASP A 710 29.66 -12.08 -0.75
N ASP A 711 30.49 -11.10 -1.15
CA ASP A 711 30.79 -9.90 -0.35
C ASP A 711 29.53 -9.09 0.05
N ALA A 712 28.44 -9.24 -0.72
CA ALA A 712 27.15 -8.62 -0.45
C ALA A 712 26.14 -9.59 0.20
N GLN A 713 26.65 -10.62 0.90
CA GLN A 713 25.87 -11.66 1.59
C GLN A 713 24.88 -12.43 0.70
N GLY A 714 25.22 -12.60 -0.57
CA GLY A 714 24.44 -13.38 -1.52
C GLY A 714 24.84 -14.84 -1.55
N PHE A 715 23.87 -15.74 -1.44
CA PHE A 715 24.05 -17.17 -1.61
C PHE A 715 23.64 -17.60 -3.03
N ARG A 716 24.48 -18.38 -3.72
CA ARG A 716 24.27 -18.73 -5.13
C ARG A 716 23.96 -20.20 -5.33
N VAL A 717 22.97 -20.47 -6.18
CA VAL A 717 22.51 -21.82 -6.53
C VAL A 717 22.41 -21.94 -8.04
N HIS A 718 23.01 -22.98 -8.62
CA HIS A 718 22.89 -23.25 -10.04
C HIS A 718 21.94 -24.42 -10.30
N LEU A 719 21.02 -24.22 -11.24
CA LEU A 719 20.04 -25.20 -11.69
C LEU A 719 20.29 -25.55 -13.16
N SER A 720 20.39 -26.83 -13.46
CA SER A 720 20.33 -27.35 -14.83
C SER A 720 19.07 -28.18 -14.99
N MET A 721 18.26 -27.83 -15.98
CA MET A 721 16.90 -28.36 -16.18
C MET A 721 16.74 -28.82 -17.63
N GLY A 722 16.01 -29.92 -17.84
CA GLY A 722 15.87 -30.51 -19.16
C GLY A 722 16.95 -31.55 -19.43
N ASP A 723 16.59 -32.64 -20.13
CA ASP A 723 17.53 -33.69 -20.51
C ASP A 723 17.99 -33.53 -21.97
N PRO A 724 19.26 -33.10 -22.23
CA PRO A 724 19.78 -32.99 -23.59
C PRO A 724 19.86 -34.35 -24.31
N GLY A 725 19.94 -35.45 -23.55
CA GLY A 725 20.00 -36.82 -24.08
C GLY A 725 18.63 -37.40 -24.45
N ARG A 726 17.53 -36.73 -24.05
CA ARG A 726 16.15 -37.17 -24.30
C ARG A 726 15.28 -36.03 -24.88
N PRO A 727 15.65 -35.47 -26.04
CA PRO A 727 14.90 -34.36 -26.64
C PRO A 727 13.46 -34.74 -27.00
N GLU A 728 13.12 -36.04 -27.09
CA GLU A 728 11.76 -36.52 -27.32
C GLU A 728 10.75 -36.10 -26.25
N LEU A 729 11.20 -35.75 -25.03
CA LEU A 729 10.32 -35.35 -23.92
C LEU A 729 9.64 -34.00 -24.18
N THR A 730 10.28 -33.11 -24.94
CA THR A 730 9.80 -31.75 -25.23
C THR A 730 9.53 -31.49 -26.71
N GLN A 731 9.73 -32.49 -27.58
CA GLN A 731 9.39 -32.40 -29.00
C GLN A 731 7.88 -32.34 -29.25
N ALA A 732 7.50 -31.69 -30.36
CA ALA A 732 6.11 -31.63 -30.80
C ALA A 732 5.57 -33.05 -31.05
N THR A 733 4.48 -33.39 -30.35
CA THR A 733 3.77 -34.65 -30.58
C THR A 733 3.13 -34.66 -31.98
N ALA A 734 2.78 -35.83 -32.52
CA ALA A 734 2.18 -35.99 -33.85
C ALA A 734 0.86 -35.20 -34.06
N GLY A 735 0.29 -34.61 -32.99
CA GLY A 735 -0.86 -33.69 -33.02
C GLY A 735 -0.51 -32.20 -32.93
N GLY A 736 0.77 -31.81 -32.96
CA GLY A 736 1.22 -30.41 -33.02
C GLY A 736 1.40 -29.69 -31.66
N GLY A 737 1.13 -30.34 -30.53
CA GLY A 737 1.39 -29.78 -29.20
C GLY A 737 2.83 -30.01 -28.75
N MET A 738 3.54 -28.95 -28.36
CA MET A 738 4.82 -29.06 -27.63
C MET A 738 4.54 -29.35 -26.15
N ASN A 739 5.34 -30.22 -25.56
CA ASN A 739 5.33 -30.45 -24.11
C ASN A 739 6.24 -29.42 -23.44
N TYR A 740 5.76 -28.83 -22.35
CA TYR A 740 6.50 -27.87 -21.55
C TYR A 740 6.73 -28.42 -20.15
N PHE A 741 7.84 -28.02 -19.56
CA PHE A 741 8.08 -28.17 -18.12
C PHE A 741 8.26 -26.79 -17.49
N ARG A 742 8.01 -26.72 -16.18
CA ARG A 742 8.19 -25.50 -15.38
C ARG A 742 8.47 -25.86 -13.92
N ILE A 743 9.31 -25.08 -13.26
CA ILE A 743 9.36 -25.07 -11.79
C ILE A 743 8.18 -24.23 -11.30
N GLU A 744 7.28 -24.80 -10.51
CA GLU A 744 6.14 -24.05 -9.96
C GLU A 744 6.59 -23.15 -8.81
N SER A 745 7.43 -23.66 -7.92
CA SER A 745 7.99 -22.91 -6.79
C SER A 745 9.38 -23.44 -6.41
N LEU A 746 10.19 -22.55 -5.83
CA LEU A 746 11.48 -22.87 -5.24
C LEU A 746 11.60 -22.14 -3.91
N ASN A 747 11.77 -22.89 -2.83
CA ASN A 747 11.93 -22.37 -1.47
C ASN A 747 13.31 -22.75 -0.95
N LEU A 748 14.06 -21.77 -0.44
CA LEU A 748 15.36 -21.97 0.20
C LEU A 748 15.24 -21.63 1.69
N GLU A 749 15.56 -22.57 2.58
CA GLU A 749 15.75 -22.32 4.00
C GLU A 749 17.25 -22.31 4.30
N LEU A 750 17.73 -21.32 5.05
CA LEU A 750 19.12 -21.22 5.48
C LEU A 750 19.23 -21.37 7.00
N GLN A 751 20.13 -22.23 7.47
CA GLN A 751 20.57 -22.23 8.87
C GLN A 751 21.95 -21.59 8.95
N ALA A 752 22.11 -20.65 9.87
CA ALA A 752 23.32 -19.87 9.98
C ALA A 752 23.75 -19.64 11.43
N THR A 753 24.99 -19.20 11.56
CA THR A 753 25.51 -18.61 12.79
C THR A 753 25.96 -17.18 12.59
N THR A 754 25.68 -16.36 13.58
CA THR A 754 26.05 -14.96 13.67
C THR A 754 26.68 -14.67 15.02
N THR A 755 27.39 -13.55 15.12
CA THR A 755 27.82 -13.04 16.43
C THR A 755 26.67 -12.21 17.00
N PRO A 756 26.04 -12.60 18.12
CA PRO A 756 24.94 -11.84 18.68
C PRO A 756 25.40 -10.42 18.99
N GLN A 757 24.67 -9.42 18.50
CA GLN A 757 24.84 -8.06 18.98
C GLN A 757 24.08 -7.95 20.31
N LEU A 758 24.80 -7.71 21.41
CA LEU A 758 24.17 -7.37 22.67
C LEU A 758 23.46 -6.02 22.49
N ILE A 759 22.13 -6.04 22.54
CA ILE A 759 21.31 -4.83 22.61
C ILE A 759 21.58 -4.23 24.00
N GLU A 760 22.28 -3.09 24.06
CA GLU A 760 22.41 -2.26 25.28
C GLU A 760 21.15 -1.42 25.52
#